data_AF-A0A817UZV2-F1
#
_entry.id   AF-A0A817UZV2-F1
#
_cell.length_a   1.000
_cell.length_b   1.000
_cell.length_c   1.000
_cell.angle_alpha   90.00
_cell.angle_beta   90.00
_cell.angle_gamma   90.00
#
_symmetry.space_group_name_H-M   'P 1'
#
loop_
_entity.id
_entity.type
_entity.pdbx_description
1 polymer ?
#
loop_
_entity_poly.entity_id
_entity_poly.type
_entity_poly.pdbx_seq_one_letter_code
_entity_poly.pdbx_strand_id
1 'polypeptide(L)'
;MGNHPGSIIHKLKRDISGTHEHSLSSSSIESTPQKKPTDFETFLLIWLDPNVDTSTDNVQTQKRLREILTCLITFDKVEPCERCLKKCCANEKIILIVSGAYGQEIIPKIHHLKRLITIYVYCLDVGRNKQWAKTFAKVRNVISSTDILLDELSHDQTNREGVEDSKSLQIYEHKQQITHFDTRTVSFVSYQLLLEILISPNYILTQGTYYELLHILRQYSSDDQYGTQLINEFQRTYDPKRAILWLTRHTPLSRFVNKALREQDIQMLFALRFLLVDIHTQLVSHQGPSLNIFKLQPMLKNEMEHLRANPGQLMVVNGFLFASTDRSHAMSTARFDDQYETVLFDIKASFRTGVAPFAILQDIDSTIEHRKDQEVLFMCGSIFEVGTLIYDNSIWTLHLKLASDTDSITLYNMKTKLKETKNLSIIGDLLNEFNQQEKAAIYYERLFQELPTQNLFLSTINQPSPSRTSTTNVSFVLINLSPHMSKFALTILNTLSSTASNPISIIDDMATIDFSRWPTESVFIFTSAKFLSSIKTKSAGCKIFLFDESNDKNHSDQQRFSTIDELICQLADEIIQNYRRISDEYIKNNNLAKADEQIKQINRIYAELRQVNEKFSKSTSVLKKASDNIETQLICLTSKAKNDEEDMKCIQEDFKDYFSSYVTFSDFKSFDSFLADENKITDLFIIIYNNYEESTVNLVRQLSNVKYIYRYGESRNKDNNFISNQNDLRYRLASDLIDHYAKLGEQYRTNKQSKLARKMFEKARNLCVFLSENCF
;
A
#
# COMPACT_ATOMS: atom_id res chain seq x y z
N MET A 1 5.48 8.64 -20.16
CA MET A 1 6.50 9.28 -19.32
C MET A 1 7.13 8.19 -18.46
N GLY A 2 8.43 7.95 -18.63
CA GLY A 2 9.17 6.94 -17.87
C GLY A 2 9.48 7.45 -16.47
N ASN A 3 8.52 7.35 -15.55
CA ASN A 3 8.80 7.47 -14.13
C ASN A 3 9.21 6.08 -13.62
N HIS A 4 10.51 5.80 -13.60
CA HIS A 4 11.02 4.60 -12.95
C HIS A 4 10.77 4.69 -11.44
N PRO A 5 9.95 3.81 -10.84
CA PRO A 5 9.78 3.72 -9.40
C PRO A 5 11.10 3.24 -8.80
N GLY A 6 11.81 4.11 -8.08
CA GLY A 6 13.11 3.81 -7.49
C GLY A 6 14.18 4.89 -7.66
N SER A 7 14.00 5.83 -8.60
CA SER A 7 14.94 6.93 -8.84
C SER A 7 15.06 7.88 -7.64
N ILE A 8 16.26 8.42 -7.43
CA ILE A 8 16.56 9.51 -6.47
C ILE A 8 15.56 10.67 -6.53
N ILE A 9 15.04 11.00 -7.71
CA ILE A 9 14.04 12.07 -7.90
C ILE A 9 12.77 11.79 -7.08
N HIS A 10 12.35 10.54 -6.97
CA HIS A 10 11.17 10.14 -6.20
C HIS A 10 11.42 10.16 -4.69
N LYS A 11 12.64 9.88 -4.23
CA LYS A 11 13.02 9.95 -2.80
C LYS A 11 13.25 11.39 -2.34
N LEU A 12 13.97 12.20 -3.11
CA LEU A 12 14.24 13.60 -2.78
C LEU A 12 12.99 14.48 -2.76
N LYS A 13 11.99 14.20 -3.61
CA LYS A 13 10.68 14.89 -3.58
C LYS A 13 9.81 14.47 -2.37
N ARG A 14 10.06 13.30 -1.79
CA ARG A 14 9.27 12.73 -0.66
C ARG A 14 9.81 13.17 0.71
N ASP A 15 11.10 13.51 0.81
CA ASP A 15 11.73 13.92 2.07
C ASP A 15 11.54 15.41 2.42
N ILE A 16 11.19 16.27 1.45
CA ILE A 16 10.94 17.71 1.67
C ILE A 16 9.51 17.98 2.19
N SER A 17 8.56 17.06 1.99
CA SER A 17 7.21 17.18 2.55
C SER A 17 7.11 16.82 4.03
N GLY A 18 8.23 16.48 4.69
CA GLY A 18 8.25 15.84 6.02
C GLY A 18 9.17 16.42 7.10
N THR A 19 9.62 17.67 7.03
CA THR A 19 10.41 18.28 8.14
C THR A 19 9.71 19.46 8.81
N HIS A 20 9.32 19.26 10.08
CA HIS A 20 8.76 20.23 11.02
C HIS A 20 9.81 21.27 11.49
N GLU A 21 9.42 22.53 11.57
CA GLU A 21 10.00 23.52 12.50
C GLU A 21 9.07 23.67 13.72
N HIS A 22 9.61 23.41 14.91
CA HIS A 22 9.02 23.82 16.19
C HIS A 22 9.39 25.28 16.48
N SER A 23 8.40 26.14 16.69
CA SER A 23 8.51 27.28 17.61
C SER A 23 7.15 27.63 18.21
N LEU A 24 7.17 27.91 19.50
CA LEU A 24 6.02 28.22 20.36
C LEU A 24 5.32 29.52 19.94
N SER A 25 3.99 29.50 19.83
CA SER A 25 3.11 30.50 20.48
C SER A 25 1.64 30.10 20.36
N SER A 26 0.94 30.40 21.45
CA SER A 26 -0.47 30.18 21.76
C SER A 26 -1.48 30.54 20.66
N SER A 27 -2.41 29.64 20.36
CA SER A 27 -3.87 29.84 20.52
C SER A 27 -4.67 28.77 19.75
N SER A 28 -5.57 28.10 20.48
CA SER A 28 -6.82 27.47 20.01
C SER A 28 -6.85 26.83 18.62
N ILE A 29 -6.73 25.50 18.56
CA ILE A 29 -7.01 24.69 17.37
C ILE A 29 -8.15 23.71 17.69
N GLU A 30 -9.29 23.93 17.03
CA GLU A 30 -10.31 22.93 16.79
C GLU A 30 -9.71 21.82 15.90
N SER A 31 -9.64 20.58 16.42
CA SER A 31 -9.25 19.41 15.64
C SER A 31 -10.49 18.69 15.11
N THR A 32 -10.72 18.80 13.81
CA THR A 32 -11.52 17.84 13.02
C THR A 32 -10.57 16.83 12.36
N PRO A 33 -10.92 15.53 12.31
CA PRO A 33 -10.05 14.49 11.78
C PRO A 33 -10.13 14.41 10.23
N GLN A 34 -8.98 14.41 9.55
CA GLN A 34 -8.87 14.16 8.10
C GLN A 34 -7.71 13.19 7.78
N LYS A 35 -8.07 11.91 7.59
CA LYS A 35 -7.56 10.85 6.68
C LYS A 35 -7.71 9.50 7.39
N LYS A 36 -8.39 8.54 6.75
CA LYS A 36 -8.59 7.17 7.27
C LYS A 36 -7.22 6.55 7.55
N PRO A 37 -6.94 6.10 8.78
CA PRO A 37 -5.93 5.08 8.97
C PRO A 37 -6.40 3.84 8.22
N THR A 38 -5.51 3.18 7.46
CA THR A 38 -5.68 1.76 7.16
C THR A 38 -5.94 1.09 8.50
N ASP A 39 -7.06 0.39 8.65
CA ASP A 39 -7.55 -0.06 9.95
C ASP A 39 -6.76 -1.31 10.37
N PHE A 40 -5.63 -1.16 11.08
CA PHE A 40 -4.75 -2.29 11.45
C PHE A 40 -5.34 -3.16 12.57
N GLU A 41 -6.29 -2.63 13.35
CA GLU A 41 -6.89 -3.33 14.48
C GLU A 41 -8.39 -3.56 14.26
N THR A 42 -8.94 -4.59 14.90
CA THR A 42 -10.37 -4.93 14.79
C THR A 42 -11.26 -3.96 15.58
N PHE A 43 -10.70 -3.35 16.62
CA PHE A 43 -11.42 -2.54 17.60
C PHE A 43 -10.71 -1.21 17.81
N LEU A 44 -11.50 -0.16 17.94
CA LEU A 44 -11.06 1.17 18.33
C LEU A 44 -11.30 1.37 19.83
N LEU A 45 -10.26 1.74 20.58
CA LEU A 45 -10.39 2.08 21.98
C LEU A 45 -10.57 3.59 22.14
N ILE A 46 -11.63 4.01 22.80
CA ILE A 46 -11.88 5.42 23.14
C ILE A 46 -11.90 5.55 24.65
N TRP A 47 -11.21 6.55 25.20
CA TRP A 47 -11.24 6.87 26.62
C TRP A 47 -11.67 8.32 26.86
N LEU A 48 -12.80 8.49 27.55
CA LEU A 48 -13.33 9.78 27.98
C LEU A 48 -13.15 9.98 29.49
N ASP A 49 -12.24 10.85 29.88
CA ASP A 49 -11.97 11.18 31.29
C ASP A 49 -11.51 12.64 31.41
N PRO A 50 -12.04 13.43 32.37
CA PRO A 50 -11.66 14.84 32.53
C PRO A 50 -10.16 15.04 32.77
N ASN A 51 -9.47 14.03 33.29
CA ASN A 51 -8.04 14.06 33.60
C ASN A 51 -7.24 13.08 32.74
N VAL A 52 -7.76 12.67 31.57
CA VAL A 52 -7.16 11.59 30.75
C VAL A 52 -5.69 11.83 30.42
N ASP A 53 -5.31 13.07 30.09
CA ASP A 53 -3.94 13.45 29.72
C ASP A 53 -3.19 14.22 30.81
N THR A 54 -3.87 14.58 31.91
CA THR A 54 -3.30 15.44 32.97
C THR A 54 -2.87 14.65 34.21
N SER A 55 -3.53 13.53 34.51
CA SER A 55 -3.16 12.67 35.64
C SER A 55 -2.00 11.75 35.28
N THR A 56 -1.00 11.67 36.16
CA THR A 56 0.14 10.73 36.01
C THR A 56 -0.33 9.28 35.89
N ASP A 57 -1.33 8.90 36.69
CA ASP A 57 -1.88 7.54 36.73
C ASP A 57 -2.65 7.24 35.45
N ASN A 58 -3.37 8.22 34.90
CA ASN A 58 -4.06 8.06 33.63
C ASN A 58 -3.07 7.94 32.48
N VAL A 59 -2.03 8.78 32.42
CA VAL A 59 -0.97 8.69 31.40
C VAL A 59 -0.25 7.33 31.48
N GLN A 60 0.01 6.80 32.67
CA GLN A 60 0.57 5.47 32.84
C GLN A 60 -0.41 4.37 32.40
N THR A 61 -1.70 4.52 32.73
CA THR A 61 -2.75 3.60 32.28
C THR A 61 -2.88 3.61 30.77
N GLN A 62 -2.81 4.77 30.11
CA GLN A 62 -2.82 4.87 28.65
C GLN A 62 -1.68 4.06 28.01
N LYS A 63 -0.47 4.10 28.58
CA LYS A 63 0.67 3.32 28.07
C LYS A 63 0.37 1.82 28.10
N ARG A 64 -0.18 1.32 29.21
CA ARG A 64 -0.57 -0.09 29.38
C ARG A 64 -1.75 -0.47 28.49
N LEU A 65 -2.70 0.44 28.26
CA LEU A 65 -3.81 0.22 27.33
C LEU A 65 -3.32 0.07 25.88
N ARG A 66 -2.29 0.81 25.47
CA ARG A 66 -1.71 0.72 24.11
C ARG A 66 -1.03 -0.62 23.80
N GLU A 67 -0.62 -1.36 24.83
CA GLU A 67 -0.13 -2.74 24.70
C GLU A 67 -1.26 -3.69 24.26
N ILE A 68 -2.49 -3.43 24.75
CA ILE A 68 -3.70 -4.21 24.45
C ILE A 68 -4.29 -3.79 23.09
N LEU A 69 -4.53 -2.48 22.90
CA LEU A 69 -5.06 -1.89 21.67
C LEU A 69 -4.27 -0.63 21.33
N THR A 70 -3.51 -0.69 20.23
CA THR A 70 -2.64 0.40 19.79
C THR A 70 -3.43 1.66 19.43
N CYS A 71 -4.63 1.49 18.86
CA CYS A 71 -5.49 2.61 18.51
C CYS A 71 -6.30 3.10 19.72
N LEU A 72 -5.68 3.96 20.54
CA LEU A 72 -6.33 4.64 21.67
C LEU A 72 -6.57 6.13 21.34
N ILE A 73 -7.84 6.54 21.35
CA ILE A 73 -8.26 7.94 21.24
C ILE A 73 -8.76 8.44 22.60
N THR A 74 -8.23 9.57 23.06
CA THR A 74 -8.59 10.17 24.34
C THR A 74 -9.43 11.43 24.17
N PHE A 75 -10.31 11.69 25.13
CA PHE A 75 -11.10 12.92 25.23
C PHE A 75 -11.19 13.39 26.68
N ASP A 76 -11.00 14.68 26.89
CA ASP A 76 -11.16 15.35 28.19
C ASP A 76 -12.56 15.95 28.41
N LYS A 77 -13.37 15.99 27.34
CA LYS A 77 -14.70 16.62 27.29
C LYS A 77 -15.72 15.72 26.60
N VAL A 78 -16.97 15.83 27.06
CA VAL A 78 -18.09 15.00 26.60
C VAL A 78 -18.47 15.30 25.15
N GLU A 79 -18.64 16.56 24.78
CA GLU A 79 -19.17 16.93 23.46
C GLU A 79 -18.25 16.54 22.29
N PRO A 80 -16.91 16.71 22.37
CA PRO A 80 -16.00 16.21 21.36
C PRO A 80 -16.05 14.68 21.23
N CYS A 81 -16.10 13.95 22.35
CA CYS A 81 -16.21 12.50 22.36
C CYS A 81 -17.52 12.03 21.72
N GLU A 82 -18.65 12.61 22.12
CA GLU A 82 -19.97 12.29 21.58
C GLU A 82 -20.03 12.56 20.06
N ARG A 83 -19.47 13.69 19.61
CA ARG A 83 -19.38 14.03 18.20
C ARG A 83 -18.52 13.03 17.41
N CYS A 84 -17.40 12.60 17.98
CA CYS A 84 -16.53 11.58 17.40
C CYS A 84 -17.29 10.26 17.24
N LEU A 85 -17.87 9.76 18.33
CA LEU A 85 -18.66 8.52 18.37
C LEU A 85 -19.81 8.53 17.34
N LYS A 86 -20.48 9.67 17.13
CA LYS A 86 -21.54 9.81 16.13
C LYS A 86 -21.02 9.88 14.69
N LYS A 87 -19.82 10.42 14.46
CA LYS A 87 -19.20 10.61 13.12
C LYS A 87 -18.39 9.41 12.62
N CYS A 88 -17.95 8.52 13.50
CA CYS A 88 -17.26 7.27 13.14
C CYS A 88 -17.97 6.48 12.02
N CYS A 89 -17.24 5.66 11.26
CA CYS A 89 -17.87 4.83 10.24
C CYS A 89 -18.80 3.79 10.87
N ALA A 90 -19.83 3.33 10.14
CA ALA A 90 -20.77 2.33 10.67
C ALA A 90 -20.12 0.96 10.96
N ASN A 91 -18.99 0.65 10.32
CA ASN A 91 -18.29 -0.62 10.44
C ASN A 91 -17.25 -0.65 11.57
N GLU A 92 -16.91 0.51 12.15
CA GLU A 92 -15.97 0.58 13.27
C GLU A 92 -16.60 -0.06 14.52
N LYS A 93 -15.80 -0.81 15.27
CA LYS A 93 -16.23 -1.44 16.53
C LYS A 93 -15.50 -0.77 17.67
N ILE A 94 -16.27 -0.08 18.52
CA ILE A 94 -15.73 0.83 19.53
C ILE A 94 -15.90 0.24 20.91
N ILE A 95 -14.79 0.14 21.64
CA ILE A 95 -14.76 -0.09 23.08
C ILE A 95 -14.57 1.28 23.75
N LEU A 96 -15.48 1.65 24.65
CA LEU A 96 -15.43 2.93 25.35
C LEU A 96 -15.06 2.72 26.82
N ILE A 97 -14.04 3.42 27.28
CA ILE A 97 -13.77 3.65 28.69
C ILE A 97 -14.29 5.04 29.02
N VAL A 98 -15.10 5.17 30.06
CA VAL A 98 -15.62 6.47 30.50
C VAL A 98 -15.44 6.66 32.00
N SER A 99 -15.05 7.86 32.41
CA SER A 99 -14.98 8.21 33.83
C SER A 99 -16.35 8.14 34.49
N GLY A 100 -16.37 7.85 35.80
CA GLY A 100 -17.61 7.95 36.58
C GLY A 100 -18.24 9.34 36.57
N ALA A 101 -17.44 10.40 36.39
CA ALA A 101 -17.90 11.79 36.33
C ALA A 101 -18.73 12.06 35.07
N TYR A 102 -18.32 11.53 33.92
CA TYR A 102 -19.01 11.74 32.64
C TYR A 102 -19.98 10.60 32.26
N GLY A 103 -19.86 9.43 32.89
CA GLY A 103 -20.64 8.24 32.55
C GLY A 103 -22.15 8.47 32.58
N GLN A 104 -22.67 9.11 33.62
CA GLN A 104 -24.11 9.40 33.75
C GLN A 104 -24.62 10.36 32.66
N GLU A 105 -23.77 11.23 32.15
CA GLU A 105 -24.15 12.23 31.15
C GLU A 105 -24.12 11.65 29.73
N ILE A 106 -23.03 10.98 29.37
CA ILE A 106 -22.81 10.56 27.97
C ILE A 106 -23.52 9.24 27.64
N ILE A 107 -23.54 8.26 28.54
CA ILE A 107 -24.05 6.91 28.22
C ILE A 107 -25.50 6.91 27.73
N PRO A 108 -26.44 7.65 28.35
CA PRO A 108 -27.81 7.78 27.83
C PRO A 108 -27.89 8.31 26.39
N LYS A 109 -26.93 9.14 25.98
CA LYS A 109 -26.87 9.75 24.64
C LYS A 109 -26.29 8.83 23.58
N ILE A 110 -25.55 7.77 23.95
CA ILE A 110 -24.77 6.96 23.00
C ILE A 110 -25.01 5.44 23.08
N HIS A 111 -25.64 4.92 24.14
CA HIS A 111 -25.77 3.46 24.33
C HIS A 111 -26.48 2.75 23.17
N HIS A 112 -27.37 3.44 22.47
CA HIS A 112 -28.11 2.92 21.32
C HIS A 112 -27.24 2.75 20.05
N LEU A 113 -26.05 3.36 19.97
CA LEU A 113 -25.20 3.31 18.78
C LEU A 113 -24.67 1.89 18.53
N LYS A 114 -25.00 1.28 17.38
CA LYS A 114 -24.61 -0.11 17.05
C LYS A 114 -23.09 -0.36 17.09
N ARG A 115 -22.30 0.60 16.63
CA ARG A 115 -20.82 0.56 16.62
C ARG A 115 -20.19 0.46 18.02
N LEU A 116 -20.89 0.95 19.04
CA LEU A 116 -20.43 0.88 20.42
C LEU A 116 -20.73 -0.53 20.93
N ILE A 117 -19.69 -1.35 21.04
CA ILE A 117 -19.80 -2.77 21.38
C ILE A 117 -19.75 -3.01 22.89
N THR A 118 -18.97 -2.23 23.63
CA THR A 118 -18.82 -2.37 25.09
C THR A 118 -18.40 -1.05 25.72
N ILE A 119 -18.87 -0.84 26.95
CA ILE A 119 -18.54 0.31 27.77
C ILE A 119 -18.03 -0.16 29.13
N TYR A 120 -16.89 0.39 29.56
CA TYR A 120 -16.35 0.28 30.91
C TYR A 120 -16.45 1.63 31.60
N VAL A 121 -16.99 1.64 32.82
CA VAL A 121 -16.98 2.85 33.66
C VAL A 121 -15.78 2.75 34.60
N TYR A 122 -14.79 3.61 34.40
CA TYR A 122 -13.57 3.64 35.20
C TYR A 122 -13.67 4.75 36.26
N CYS A 123 -13.80 4.39 37.54
CA CYS A 123 -13.97 5.35 38.63
C CYS A 123 -13.66 4.80 40.01
N LEU A 124 -13.33 5.70 40.95
CA LEU A 124 -13.11 5.34 42.36
C LEU A 124 -14.42 5.01 43.09
N ASP A 125 -15.51 5.73 42.81
CA ASP A 125 -16.83 5.52 43.42
C ASP A 125 -17.64 4.46 42.66
N VAL A 126 -17.22 3.21 42.82
CA VAL A 126 -17.84 2.05 42.17
C VAL A 126 -19.29 1.86 42.63
N GLY A 127 -19.57 2.07 43.93
CA GLY A 127 -20.88 1.84 44.53
C GLY A 127 -21.97 2.71 43.91
N ARG A 128 -21.72 4.02 43.82
CA ARG A 128 -22.64 4.98 43.19
C ARG A 128 -22.82 4.66 41.71
N ASN A 129 -21.75 4.35 41.00
CA ASN A 129 -21.81 4.20 39.56
C ASN A 129 -22.42 2.86 39.11
N LYS A 130 -22.30 1.80 39.93
CA LYS A 130 -22.96 0.51 39.66
C LYS A 130 -24.48 0.59 39.65
N GLN A 131 -25.10 1.53 40.36
CA GLN A 131 -26.56 1.62 40.44
C GLN A 131 -27.19 1.98 39.09
N TRP A 132 -26.67 3.03 38.45
CA TRP A 132 -27.18 3.49 37.16
C TRP A 132 -26.59 2.68 35.99
N ALA A 133 -25.36 2.17 36.10
CA ALA A 133 -24.73 1.38 35.03
C ALA A 133 -25.57 0.15 34.64
N LYS A 134 -26.22 -0.50 35.61
CA LYS A 134 -27.06 -1.68 35.40
C LYS A 134 -28.25 -1.47 34.46
N THR A 135 -28.68 -0.22 34.23
CA THR A 135 -29.79 0.06 33.31
C THR A 135 -29.38 -0.02 31.84
N PHE A 136 -28.08 -0.13 31.55
CA PHE A 136 -27.54 -0.12 30.20
C PHE A 136 -26.83 -1.44 29.88
N ALA A 137 -27.42 -2.26 29.00
CA ALA A 137 -26.90 -3.59 28.66
C ALA A 137 -25.47 -3.61 28.08
N LYS A 138 -25.00 -2.48 27.53
CA LYS A 138 -23.64 -2.35 26.98
C LYS A 138 -22.59 -1.95 28.01
N VAL A 139 -23.00 -1.55 29.21
CA VAL A 139 -22.08 -1.26 30.30
C VAL A 139 -21.71 -2.59 30.94
N ARG A 140 -20.50 -3.07 30.65
CA ARG A 140 -20.05 -4.38 31.11
C ARG A 140 -19.70 -4.36 32.59
N ASN A 141 -18.92 -3.37 33.01
CA ASN A 141 -18.49 -3.27 34.39
C ASN A 141 -18.17 -1.82 34.82
N VAL A 142 -18.15 -1.63 36.14
CA VAL A 142 -17.70 -0.41 36.83
C VAL A 142 -16.48 -0.77 37.67
N ILE A 143 -15.33 -0.20 37.30
CA ILE A 143 -14.00 -0.66 37.72
C ILE A 143 -13.23 0.50 38.35
N SER A 144 -12.56 0.26 39.47
CA SER A 144 -11.69 1.23 40.15
C SER A 144 -10.20 0.94 40.04
N SER A 145 -9.82 -0.28 39.63
CA SER A 145 -8.43 -0.72 39.54
C SER A 145 -7.99 -0.77 38.08
N THR A 146 -6.84 -0.16 37.79
CA THR A 146 -6.18 -0.25 36.48
C THR A 146 -5.94 -1.71 36.08
N ASP A 147 -5.45 -2.56 36.99
CA ASP A 147 -5.12 -3.95 36.65
C ASP A 147 -6.37 -4.74 36.26
N ILE A 148 -7.47 -4.56 37.01
CA ILE A 148 -8.76 -5.20 36.68
C ILE A 148 -9.28 -4.71 35.31
N LEU A 149 -9.14 -3.42 35.02
CA LEU A 149 -9.54 -2.84 33.74
C LEU A 149 -8.75 -3.47 32.58
N LEU A 150 -7.42 -3.56 32.72
CA LEU A 150 -6.54 -4.12 31.70
C LEU A 150 -6.80 -5.61 31.50
N ASP A 151 -7.02 -6.36 32.58
CA ASP A 151 -7.38 -7.78 32.50
C ASP A 151 -8.72 -7.97 31.79
N GLU A 152 -9.76 -7.22 32.16
CA GLU A 152 -11.07 -7.33 31.49
C GLU A 152 -11.00 -6.93 30.01
N LEU A 153 -10.27 -5.87 29.67
CA LEU A 153 -10.09 -5.44 28.29
C LEU A 153 -9.33 -6.46 27.45
N SER A 154 -8.24 -7.03 27.97
CA SER A 154 -7.44 -8.04 27.26
C SER A 154 -8.26 -9.29 26.96
N HIS A 155 -9.05 -9.73 27.93
CA HIS A 155 -9.94 -10.89 27.76
C HIS A 155 -11.09 -10.58 26.80
N ASP A 156 -11.73 -9.42 26.92
CA ASP A 156 -12.84 -9.03 26.04
C ASP A 156 -12.37 -8.87 24.59
N GLN A 157 -11.22 -8.24 24.38
CA GLN A 157 -10.57 -8.18 23.08
C GLN A 157 -10.37 -9.58 22.51
N THR A 158 -9.71 -10.48 23.24
CA THR A 158 -9.41 -11.84 22.77
C THR A 158 -10.70 -12.60 22.41
N ASN A 159 -11.73 -12.52 23.27
CA ASN A 159 -13.01 -13.19 23.04
C ASN A 159 -13.72 -12.63 21.80
N ARG A 160 -13.69 -11.30 21.63
CA ARG A 160 -14.32 -10.65 20.48
C ARG A 160 -13.55 -10.87 19.19
N GLU A 161 -12.22 -10.94 19.22
CA GLU A 161 -11.42 -11.40 18.08
C GLU A 161 -11.83 -12.82 17.69
N GLY A 162 -12.04 -13.71 18.66
CA GLY A 162 -12.60 -15.04 18.43
C GLY A 162 -13.98 -14.98 17.74
N VAL A 163 -14.88 -14.10 18.15
CA VAL A 163 -16.19 -13.93 17.48
C VAL A 163 -16.02 -13.44 16.04
N GLU A 164 -15.05 -12.57 15.77
CA GLU A 164 -14.76 -12.14 14.40
C GLU A 164 -14.15 -13.26 13.56
N ASP A 165 -13.27 -14.06 14.14
CA ASP A 165 -12.72 -15.25 13.48
C ASP A 165 -13.84 -16.23 13.12
N SER A 166 -14.83 -16.41 14.01
CA SER A 166 -16.03 -17.23 13.77
C SER A 166 -16.85 -16.77 12.57
N LYS A 167 -17.02 -15.44 12.41
CA LYS A 167 -17.72 -14.86 11.24
C LYS A 167 -17.00 -15.11 9.92
N SER A 168 -15.69 -15.33 9.98
CA SER A 168 -14.87 -15.63 8.81
C SER A 168 -14.82 -17.11 8.46
N LEU A 169 -15.37 -17.99 9.32
CA LEU A 169 -15.45 -19.42 9.03
C LEU A 169 -16.40 -19.61 7.85
N GLN A 170 -15.86 -20.14 6.77
CA GLN A 170 -16.62 -20.46 5.57
C GLN A 170 -16.89 -21.96 5.55
N ILE A 171 -18.17 -22.33 5.39
CA ILE A 171 -18.57 -23.71 5.09
C ILE A 171 -18.79 -23.84 3.58
N TYR A 172 -18.23 -24.89 3.00
CA TYR A 172 -18.25 -25.20 1.59
C TYR A 172 -18.82 -26.59 1.35
N GLU A 173 -19.64 -26.73 0.29
CA GLU A 173 -20.25 -28.00 -0.06
C GLU A 173 -19.28 -28.97 -0.74
N HIS A 174 -19.12 -30.16 -0.16
CA HIS A 174 -18.23 -31.23 -0.64
C HIS A 174 -18.69 -31.91 -1.97
N LYS A 175 -19.89 -31.63 -2.49
CA LYS A 175 -20.48 -32.44 -3.58
C LYS A 175 -19.66 -32.42 -4.88
N GLN A 176 -19.59 -33.61 -5.50
CA GLN A 176 -18.87 -33.95 -6.73
C GLN A 176 -19.03 -32.92 -7.84
N GLN A 177 -17.92 -32.66 -8.56
CA GLN A 177 -17.80 -31.76 -9.72
C GLN A 177 -18.77 -30.57 -9.68
N ILE A 178 -18.28 -29.47 -9.11
CA ILE A 178 -19.00 -28.20 -9.17
C ILE A 178 -19.20 -27.82 -10.63
N THR A 179 -20.41 -28.04 -11.15
CA THR A 179 -20.81 -27.58 -12.48
C THR A 179 -21.14 -26.09 -12.47
N HIS A 180 -21.42 -25.52 -11.29
CA HIS A 180 -21.70 -24.10 -11.07
C HIS A 180 -20.99 -23.61 -9.81
N PHE A 181 -19.95 -22.78 -9.99
CA PHE A 181 -19.33 -22.06 -8.89
C PHE A 181 -20.33 -21.03 -8.34
N ASP A 182 -20.57 -21.03 -7.03
CA ASP A 182 -21.22 -19.90 -6.35
C ASP A 182 -20.14 -18.93 -5.81
N THR A 183 -20.56 -17.74 -5.40
CA THR A 183 -19.64 -16.71 -4.89
C THR A 183 -18.82 -17.20 -3.68
N ARG A 184 -19.37 -18.10 -2.86
CA ARG A 184 -18.69 -18.66 -1.68
C ARG A 184 -17.59 -19.63 -2.08
N THR A 185 -17.87 -20.53 -3.02
CA THR A 185 -16.90 -21.46 -3.58
C THR A 185 -15.74 -20.72 -4.22
N VAL A 186 -16.01 -19.64 -4.94
CA VAL A 186 -14.96 -18.83 -5.57
C VAL A 186 -14.13 -18.11 -4.54
N SER A 187 -14.76 -17.52 -3.51
CA SER A 187 -14.01 -16.92 -2.38
C SER A 187 -13.10 -17.95 -1.71
N PHE A 188 -13.58 -19.17 -1.50
CA PHE A 188 -12.80 -20.27 -0.93
C PHE A 188 -11.62 -20.67 -1.83
N VAL A 189 -11.89 -21.01 -3.10
CA VAL A 189 -10.86 -21.49 -4.03
C VAL A 189 -9.83 -20.39 -4.30
N SER A 190 -10.27 -19.16 -4.56
CA SER A 190 -9.38 -18.02 -4.79
C SER A 190 -8.48 -17.73 -3.59
N TYR A 191 -9.01 -17.83 -2.37
CA TYR A 191 -8.21 -17.65 -1.16
C TYR A 191 -7.16 -18.76 -0.97
N GLN A 192 -7.53 -20.02 -1.20
CA GLN A 192 -6.60 -21.15 -1.13
C GLN A 192 -5.50 -21.07 -2.20
N LEU A 193 -5.84 -20.64 -3.41
CA LEU A 193 -4.87 -20.38 -4.47
C LEU A 193 -3.98 -19.18 -4.13
N LEU A 194 -4.52 -18.12 -3.51
CA LEU A 194 -3.75 -16.97 -3.07
C LEU A 194 -2.69 -17.38 -2.05
N LEU A 195 -3.07 -18.14 -1.02
CA LEU A 195 -2.13 -18.67 -0.04
C LEU A 195 -1.07 -19.56 -0.69
N GLU A 196 -1.45 -20.44 -1.62
CA GLU A 196 -0.50 -21.27 -2.38
C GLU A 196 0.54 -20.41 -3.13
N ILE A 197 0.11 -19.33 -3.79
CA ILE A 197 1.00 -18.41 -4.53
C ILE A 197 1.91 -17.63 -3.57
N LEU A 198 1.35 -17.13 -2.47
CA LEU A 198 2.08 -16.28 -1.53
C LEU A 198 3.13 -17.09 -0.74
N ILE A 199 2.77 -18.27 -0.27
CA ILE A 199 3.61 -19.12 0.59
C ILE A 199 4.65 -19.89 -0.22
N SER A 200 4.37 -20.24 -1.48
CA SER A 200 5.33 -20.98 -2.30
C SER A 200 6.35 -20.03 -2.94
N PRO A 201 7.66 -20.22 -2.66
CA PRO A 201 8.72 -19.39 -3.27
C PRO A 201 8.87 -19.63 -4.77
N ASN A 202 8.17 -20.62 -5.34
CA ASN A 202 8.25 -20.97 -6.76
C ASN A 202 7.46 -20.03 -7.69
N TYR A 203 6.64 -19.12 -7.14
CA TYR A 203 5.78 -18.25 -7.94
C TYR A 203 6.23 -16.80 -7.93
N ILE A 204 6.50 -16.25 -6.76
CA ILE A 204 6.88 -14.85 -6.57
C ILE A 204 8.10 -14.82 -5.63
N LEU A 205 8.96 -13.79 -5.67
CA LEU A 205 10.12 -13.62 -4.78
C LEU A 205 9.79 -12.75 -3.56
N THR A 206 10.25 -13.08 -2.35
CA THR A 206 9.87 -12.34 -1.12
C THR A 206 10.63 -11.02 -0.96
N GLN A 207 11.51 -10.70 -1.91
CA GLN A 207 12.40 -9.55 -1.84
C GLN A 207 11.60 -8.25 -1.72
N GLY A 208 11.95 -7.41 -0.75
CA GLY A 208 11.31 -6.10 -0.55
C GLY A 208 10.05 -6.12 0.33
N THR A 209 9.32 -7.23 0.42
CA THR A 209 8.07 -7.34 1.22
C THR A 209 8.28 -7.02 2.71
N TYR A 210 9.41 -7.42 3.28
CA TYR A 210 9.81 -7.05 4.65
C TYR A 210 9.89 -5.54 4.85
N TYR A 211 10.53 -4.81 3.93
CA TYR A 211 10.67 -3.36 4.02
C TYR A 211 9.35 -2.64 3.75
N GLU A 212 8.50 -3.22 2.89
CA GLU A 212 7.15 -2.74 2.67
C GLU A 212 6.32 -2.83 3.96
N LEU A 213 6.31 -3.99 4.64
CA LEU A 213 5.62 -4.13 5.92
C LEU A 213 6.15 -3.13 6.96
N LEU A 214 7.47 -2.97 7.07
CA LEU A 214 8.06 -1.96 7.97
C LEU A 214 7.61 -0.55 7.63
N HIS A 215 7.50 -0.21 6.34
CA HIS A 215 7.02 1.10 5.91
C HIS A 215 5.56 1.32 6.32
N ILE A 216 4.71 0.32 6.07
CA ILE A 216 3.30 0.30 6.43
C ILE A 216 3.11 0.46 7.95
N LEU A 217 3.81 -0.34 8.76
CA LEU A 217 3.71 -0.28 10.21
C LEU A 217 4.19 1.06 10.79
N ARG A 218 5.23 1.67 10.22
CA ARG A 218 5.73 2.99 10.65
C ARG A 218 4.75 4.11 10.36
N GLN A 219 4.01 4.03 9.25
CA GLN A 219 2.95 4.99 8.95
C GLN A 219 1.80 4.88 9.94
N TYR A 220 1.52 3.69 10.46
CA TYR A 220 0.50 3.47 11.48
C TYR A 220 0.92 3.96 12.87
N SER A 221 2.20 3.75 13.23
CA SER A 221 2.69 4.00 14.60
C SER A 221 3.33 5.37 14.81
N SER A 222 3.18 6.32 13.88
CA SER A 222 3.89 7.61 13.92
C SER A 222 3.60 8.44 15.18
N ASP A 223 2.42 8.24 15.79
CA ASP A 223 1.97 8.96 16.97
C ASP A 223 1.99 8.10 18.26
N ASP A 224 2.48 6.86 18.18
CA ASP A 224 2.56 5.93 19.32
C ASP A 224 4.01 5.50 19.62
N GLN A 225 4.48 5.85 20.82
CA GLN A 225 5.80 5.47 21.31
C GLN A 225 5.95 3.94 21.43
N TYR A 226 4.90 3.23 21.85
CA TYR A 226 4.94 1.78 22.01
C TYR A 226 5.06 1.07 20.65
N GLY A 227 4.17 1.40 19.69
CA GLY A 227 4.23 0.88 18.32
C GLY A 227 5.58 1.16 17.65
N THR A 228 6.13 2.36 17.82
CA THR A 228 7.46 2.70 17.29
C THR A 228 8.57 1.83 17.89
N GLN A 229 8.55 1.58 19.21
CA GLN A 229 9.51 0.70 19.87
C GLN A 229 9.41 -0.74 19.38
N LEU A 230 8.18 -1.27 19.29
CA LEU A 230 7.92 -2.61 18.78
C LEU A 230 8.41 -2.79 17.34
N ILE A 231 8.17 -1.81 16.46
CA ILE A 231 8.64 -1.87 15.07
C ILE A 231 10.18 -1.85 15.02
N ASN A 232 10.83 -1.04 15.85
CA ASN A 232 12.28 -1.01 15.93
C ASN A 232 12.86 -2.33 16.46
N GLU A 233 12.20 -2.95 17.43
CA GLU A 233 12.54 -4.29 17.91
C GLU A 233 12.39 -5.32 16.80
N PHE A 234 11.23 -5.35 16.13
CA PHE A 234 10.96 -6.22 14.99
C PHE A 234 12.04 -6.06 13.94
N GLN A 235 12.37 -4.82 13.55
CA GLN A 235 13.36 -4.57 12.54
C GLN A 235 14.77 -5.08 12.91
N ARG A 236 15.15 -4.97 14.19
CA ARG A 236 16.48 -5.33 14.67
C ARG A 236 16.65 -6.82 14.94
N THR A 237 15.57 -7.50 15.31
CA THR A 237 15.62 -8.85 15.90
C THR A 237 14.84 -9.90 15.11
N TYR A 238 14.12 -9.52 14.04
CA TYR A 238 13.46 -10.48 13.18
C TYR A 238 14.45 -11.49 12.58
N ASP A 239 14.17 -12.77 12.78
CA ASP A 239 14.89 -13.90 12.22
C ASP A 239 13.86 -14.85 11.59
N PRO A 240 14.01 -15.23 10.30
CA PRO A 240 13.17 -16.23 9.64
C PRO A 240 12.97 -17.53 10.41
N LYS A 241 13.94 -17.95 11.24
CA LYS A 241 13.86 -19.15 12.09
C LYS A 241 13.00 -18.97 13.35
N ARG A 242 12.66 -17.72 13.68
CA ARG A 242 11.87 -17.34 14.87
C ARG A 242 10.60 -16.60 14.51
N ALA A 243 10.16 -16.67 13.25
CA ALA A 243 8.96 -16.01 12.77
C ALA A 243 7.69 -16.33 13.59
N ILE A 244 7.53 -17.59 14.06
CA ILE A 244 6.38 -17.98 14.91
C ILE A 244 6.35 -17.23 16.25
N LEU A 245 7.52 -16.89 16.83
CA LEU A 245 7.59 -16.12 18.07
C LEU A 245 6.90 -14.75 17.93
N TRP A 246 6.94 -14.14 16.75
CA TRP A 246 6.27 -12.86 16.50
C TRP A 246 4.75 -12.98 16.42
N LEU A 247 4.22 -14.17 16.11
CA LEU A 247 2.79 -14.45 16.17
C LEU A 247 2.31 -14.82 17.57
N THR A 248 3.11 -15.55 18.34
CA THR A 248 2.72 -16.02 19.68
C THR A 248 2.84 -14.91 20.73
N ARG A 249 3.67 -13.88 20.47
CA ARG A 249 3.76 -12.71 21.35
C ARG A 249 2.47 -11.89 21.30
N HIS A 250 2.08 -11.39 22.47
CA HIS A 250 1.03 -10.39 22.64
C HIS A 250 1.45 -9.03 22.06
N THR A 251 1.41 -8.92 20.74
CA THR A 251 1.81 -7.71 20.03
C THR A 251 0.72 -7.30 19.04
N PRO A 252 0.63 -6.01 18.70
CA PRO A 252 -0.18 -5.51 17.60
C PRO A 252 0.06 -6.24 16.27
N LEU A 253 1.28 -6.75 16.04
CA LEU A 253 1.64 -7.46 14.81
C LEU A 253 0.81 -8.74 14.63
N SER A 254 0.65 -9.56 15.68
CA SER A 254 -0.11 -10.81 15.55
C SER A 254 -1.59 -10.55 15.29
N ARG A 255 -2.17 -9.53 15.93
CA ARG A 255 -3.56 -9.09 15.68
C ARG A 255 -3.75 -8.59 14.26
N PHE A 256 -2.81 -7.78 13.79
CA PHE A 256 -2.83 -7.25 12.44
C PHE A 256 -2.75 -8.36 11.38
N VAL A 257 -1.84 -9.31 11.55
CA VAL A 257 -1.70 -10.46 10.65
C VAL A 257 -3.00 -11.27 10.64
N ASN A 258 -3.57 -11.57 11.80
CA ASN A 258 -4.84 -12.29 11.89
C ASN A 258 -6.00 -11.53 11.26
N LYS A 259 -6.07 -10.20 11.42
CA LYS A 259 -7.07 -9.37 10.76
C LYS A 259 -6.94 -9.43 9.23
N ALA A 260 -5.73 -9.24 8.70
CA ALA A 260 -5.48 -9.29 7.26
C ALA A 260 -5.86 -10.66 6.66
N LEU A 261 -5.55 -11.76 7.36
CA LEU A 261 -5.95 -13.11 6.96
C LEU A 261 -7.48 -13.29 7.00
N ARG A 262 -8.12 -12.86 8.09
CA ARG A 262 -9.57 -12.95 8.29
C ARG A 262 -10.35 -12.22 7.20
N GLU A 263 -9.90 -11.02 6.85
CA GLU A 263 -10.54 -10.15 5.84
C GLU A 263 -10.10 -10.49 4.40
N GLN A 264 -9.14 -11.40 4.24
CA GLN A 264 -8.52 -11.74 2.96
C GLN A 264 -7.97 -10.49 2.24
N ASP A 265 -7.32 -9.61 2.99
CA ASP A 265 -6.76 -8.36 2.47
C ASP A 265 -5.58 -8.67 1.54
N ILE A 266 -5.86 -8.70 0.24
CA ILE A 266 -4.87 -9.07 -0.78
C ILE A 266 -3.64 -8.17 -0.70
N GLN A 267 -3.82 -6.84 -0.63
CA GLN A 267 -2.71 -5.89 -0.56
C GLN A 267 -1.80 -6.22 0.63
N MET A 268 -2.41 -6.48 1.79
CA MET A 268 -1.64 -6.75 2.98
C MET A 268 -0.99 -8.12 3.00
N LEU A 269 -1.66 -9.15 2.49
CA LEU A 269 -1.13 -10.51 2.42
C LEU A 269 0.11 -10.59 1.52
N PHE A 270 0.21 -9.76 0.49
CA PHE A 270 1.46 -9.60 -0.27
C PHE A 270 2.60 -8.99 0.57
N ALA A 271 2.33 -7.95 1.37
CA ALA A 271 3.35 -7.36 2.26
C ALA A 271 3.78 -8.31 3.40
N LEU A 272 2.85 -9.14 3.89
CA LEU A 272 3.08 -10.14 4.94
C LEU A 272 3.75 -11.42 4.44
N ARG A 273 4.01 -11.51 3.15
CA ARG A 273 4.36 -12.78 2.51
C ARG A 273 5.64 -13.41 3.03
N PHE A 274 6.71 -12.64 3.28
CA PHE A 274 7.94 -13.17 3.87
C PHE A 274 7.65 -13.89 5.20
N LEU A 275 6.79 -13.30 6.04
CA LEU A 275 6.41 -13.85 7.33
C LEU A 275 5.62 -15.16 7.16
N LEU A 276 4.66 -15.20 6.22
CA LEU A 276 3.88 -16.41 5.92
C LEU A 276 4.77 -17.56 5.43
N VAL A 277 5.76 -17.27 4.56
CA VAL A 277 6.73 -18.26 4.06
C VAL A 277 7.58 -18.82 5.21
N ASP A 278 8.08 -17.95 6.09
CA ASP A 278 8.95 -18.33 7.20
C ASP A 278 8.20 -19.19 8.24
N ILE A 279 6.95 -18.81 8.56
CA ILE A 279 6.07 -19.59 9.45
C ILE A 279 5.75 -20.96 8.85
N HIS A 280 5.35 -21.00 7.58
CA HIS A 280 5.07 -22.25 6.89
C HIS A 280 6.28 -23.19 6.92
N THR A 281 7.47 -22.65 6.65
CA THR A 281 8.72 -23.42 6.67
C THR A 281 9.01 -24.02 8.05
N GLN A 282 8.81 -23.24 9.12
CA GLN A 282 8.96 -23.73 10.49
C GLN A 282 7.94 -24.83 10.83
N LEU A 283 6.66 -24.65 10.47
CA LEU A 283 5.62 -25.63 10.72
C LEU A 283 5.86 -26.95 9.96
N VAL A 284 6.30 -26.88 8.70
CA VAL A 284 6.64 -28.08 7.90
C VAL A 284 7.83 -28.82 8.49
N SER A 285 8.80 -28.11 9.05
CA SER A 285 10.01 -28.72 9.62
C SER A 285 9.78 -29.41 10.97
N HIS A 286 8.71 -29.07 11.67
CA HIS A 286 8.38 -29.57 13.02
C HIS A 286 6.99 -30.20 13.06
N GLN A 287 6.55 -30.83 11.97
CA GLN A 287 5.22 -31.42 11.93
C GLN A 287 5.02 -32.46 13.02
N GLY A 288 3.90 -32.33 13.72
CA GLY A 288 3.55 -33.20 14.84
C GLY A 288 2.97 -34.55 14.41
N PRO A 289 2.82 -35.48 15.35
CA PRO A 289 2.09 -36.73 15.14
C PRO A 289 0.58 -36.47 14.94
N SER A 290 -0.21 -37.54 14.82
CA SER A 290 -1.67 -37.40 14.91
C SER A 290 -2.06 -36.99 16.33
N LEU A 291 -2.87 -35.94 16.47
CA LEU A 291 -3.26 -35.34 17.73
C LEU A 291 -4.77 -35.14 17.80
N ASN A 292 -5.32 -35.28 19.00
CA ASN A 292 -6.65 -34.75 19.33
C ASN A 292 -6.45 -33.39 19.98
N ILE A 293 -7.11 -32.37 19.43
CA ILE A 293 -6.84 -30.97 19.74
C ILE A 293 -8.15 -30.28 20.06
N PHE A 294 -8.11 -29.40 21.05
CA PHE A 294 -9.27 -28.71 21.61
C PHE A 294 -9.10 -27.20 21.50
N LYS A 295 -10.14 -26.51 21.04
CA LYS A 295 -10.20 -25.05 21.00
C LYS A 295 -11.59 -24.57 21.40
N LEU A 296 -11.68 -23.60 22.30
CA LEU A 296 -12.92 -22.88 22.53
C LEU A 296 -13.08 -21.77 21.48
N GLN A 297 -14.25 -21.75 20.83
CA GLN A 297 -14.59 -20.78 19.80
C GLN A 297 -15.91 -20.09 20.19
N PRO A 298 -15.89 -18.79 20.50
CA PRO A 298 -17.11 -18.01 20.70
C PRO A 298 -17.76 -17.73 19.34
N MET A 299 -19.04 -18.07 19.18
CA MET A 299 -19.76 -17.98 17.90
C MET A 299 -21.14 -17.37 18.08
N LEU A 300 -21.68 -16.76 17.02
CA LEU A 300 -23.09 -16.38 17.01
C LEU A 300 -23.98 -17.63 16.86
N LYS A 301 -25.19 -17.58 17.44
CA LYS A 301 -26.14 -18.70 17.38
C LYS A 301 -26.46 -19.16 15.96
N ASN A 302 -26.65 -18.21 15.05
CA ASN A 302 -26.93 -18.50 13.64
C ASN A 302 -25.74 -19.18 12.93
N GLU A 303 -24.49 -18.83 13.27
CA GLU A 303 -23.28 -19.48 12.72
C GLU A 303 -23.17 -20.93 13.23
N MET A 304 -23.44 -21.14 14.52
CA MET A 304 -23.47 -22.46 15.12
C MET A 304 -24.58 -23.34 14.52
N GLU A 305 -25.78 -22.79 14.31
CA GLU A 305 -26.89 -23.47 13.64
C GLU A 305 -26.55 -23.81 12.19
N HIS A 306 -25.82 -22.92 11.49
CA HIS A 306 -25.33 -23.17 10.15
C HIS A 306 -24.32 -24.33 10.11
N LEU A 307 -23.42 -24.43 11.09
CA LEU A 307 -22.52 -25.59 11.24
C LEU A 307 -23.31 -26.87 11.51
N ARG A 308 -24.30 -26.80 12.40
CA ARG A 308 -25.16 -27.94 12.76
C ARG A 308 -25.91 -28.52 11.55
N ALA A 309 -26.35 -27.65 10.64
CA ALA A 309 -27.11 -28.05 9.46
C ALA A 309 -26.27 -28.70 8.35
N ASN A 310 -24.94 -28.66 8.46
CA ASN A 310 -24.02 -29.00 7.36
C ASN A 310 -22.93 -30.03 7.75
N PRO A 311 -23.27 -31.20 8.33
CA PRO A 311 -22.30 -32.25 8.56
C PRO A 311 -21.76 -32.84 7.23
N GLY A 312 -20.49 -33.25 7.22
CA GLY A 312 -19.76 -33.75 6.06
C GLY A 312 -19.25 -32.68 5.10
N GLN A 313 -19.55 -31.40 5.35
CA GLN A 313 -19.05 -30.27 4.56
C GLN A 313 -17.64 -29.87 5.00
N LEU A 314 -16.94 -29.06 4.19
CA LEU A 314 -15.64 -28.53 4.59
C LEU A 314 -15.79 -27.15 5.21
N MET A 315 -15.08 -26.90 6.30
CA MET A 315 -14.93 -25.62 6.96
C MET A 315 -13.50 -25.14 6.79
N VAL A 316 -13.32 -23.86 6.50
CA VAL A 316 -12.00 -23.24 6.35
C VAL A 316 -11.78 -22.22 7.45
N VAL A 317 -10.61 -22.30 8.07
CA VAL A 317 -10.12 -21.27 8.99
C VAL A 317 -9.14 -20.39 8.21
N ASN A 318 -9.55 -19.14 7.94
CA ASN A 318 -8.70 -18.21 7.19
C ASN A 318 -7.45 -17.80 7.97
N GLY A 319 -7.59 -17.48 9.26
CA GLY A 319 -6.47 -17.10 10.13
C GLY A 319 -5.64 -18.28 10.63
N PHE A 320 -4.62 -17.98 11.43
CA PHE A 320 -3.90 -18.99 12.20
C PHE A 320 -4.80 -19.58 13.29
N LEU A 321 -4.71 -20.90 13.51
CA LEU A 321 -5.48 -21.57 14.57
C LEU A 321 -4.56 -21.98 15.71
N PHE A 322 -4.69 -21.30 16.85
CA PHE A 322 -4.12 -21.74 18.12
C PHE A 322 -5.10 -22.65 18.86
N ALA A 323 -4.59 -23.73 19.44
CA ALA A 323 -5.37 -24.72 20.17
C ALA A 323 -4.51 -25.48 21.20
N SER A 324 -5.16 -26.30 22.03
CA SER A 324 -4.53 -27.07 23.12
C SER A 324 -4.70 -28.57 22.90
N THR A 325 -3.76 -29.36 23.43
CA THR A 325 -3.93 -30.82 23.52
C THR A 325 -4.66 -31.26 24.79
N ASP A 326 -4.81 -30.36 25.78
CA ASP A 326 -5.49 -30.61 27.05
C ASP A 326 -6.94 -30.06 27.02
N ARG A 327 -7.90 -30.99 26.95
CA ARG A 327 -9.33 -30.66 27.00
C ARG A 327 -9.72 -29.96 28.29
N SER A 328 -9.23 -30.42 29.44
CA SER A 328 -9.62 -29.88 30.75
C SER A 328 -9.13 -28.45 30.90
N HIS A 329 -7.91 -28.19 30.42
CA HIS A 329 -7.37 -26.85 30.40
C HIS A 329 -8.11 -25.94 29.43
N ALA A 330 -8.36 -26.37 28.19
CA ALA A 330 -9.15 -25.61 27.22
C ALA A 330 -10.52 -25.25 27.81
N MET A 331 -11.18 -26.16 28.52
CA MET A 331 -12.46 -25.90 29.18
C MET A 331 -12.36 -24.91 30.36
N SER A 332 -11.23 -24.87 31.07
CA SER A 332 -11.03 -23.95 32.20
C SER A 332 -11.01 -22.48 31.79
N THR A 333 -10.75 -22.19 30.51
CA THR A 333 -10.76 -20.83 29.96
C THR A 333 -12.14 -20.42 29.41
N ALA A 334 -13.15 -21.30 29.48
CA ALA A 334 -14.49 -21.01 29.01
C ALA A 334 -15.10 -19.83 29.76
N ARG A 335 -15.59 -18.86 29.00
CA ARG A 335 -16.42 -17.76 29.50
C ARG A 335 -17.70 -17.72 28.70
N PHE A 336 -18.82 -17.85 29.39
CA PHE A 336 -20.14 -17.72 28.81
C PHE A 336 -20.50 -16.25 28.73
N ASP A 337 -20.92 -15.80 27.55
CA ASP A 337 -21.37 -14.45 27.28
C ASP A 337 -22.83 -14.53 26.83
N ASP A 338 -23.71 -13.69 27.37
CA ASP A 338 -25.13 -13.73 27.00
C ASP A 338 -25.35 -13.41 25.50
N GLN A 339 -24.35 -12.78 24.84
CA GLN A 339 -24.40 -12.42 23.42
C GLN A 339 -23.93 -13.54 22.48
N TYR A 340 -23.13 -14.50 22.96
CA TYR A 340 -22.45 -15.49 22.11
C TYR A 340 -22.46 -16.89 22.75
N GLU A 341 -22.53 -17.93 21.92
CA GLU A 341 -22.39 -19.30 22.40
C GLU A 341 -20.92 -19.72 22.29
N THR A 342 -20.37 -20.33 23.33
CA THR A 342 -19.02 -20.91 23.27
C THR A 342 -19.11 -22.37 22.80
N VAL A 343 -18.46 -22.67 21.68
CA VAL A 343 -18.39 -24.00 21.10
C VAL A 343 -16.98 -24.57 21.29
N LEU A 344 -16.89 -25.78 21.81
CA LEU A 344 -15.65 -26.55 21.85
C LEU A 344 -15.43 -27.25 20.51
N PHE A 345 -14.39 -26.85 19.79
CA PHE A 345 -13.89 -27.59 18.65
C PHE A 345 -13.07 -28.78 19.14
N ASP A 346 -13.51 -29.98 18.81
CA ASP A 346 -12.83 -31.25 19.06
C ASP A 346 -12.25 -31.75 17.72
N ILE A 347 -10.98 -31.45 17.51
CA ILE A 347 -10.28 -31.57 16.23
C ILE A 347 -9.42 -32.83 16.23
N LYS A 348 -9.72 -33.75 15.32
CA LYS A 348 -8.84 -34.87 14.97
C LYS A 348 -7.88 -34.45 13.87
N ALA A 349 -6.62 -34.20 14.23
CA ALA A 349 -5.58 -33.79 13.30
C ALA A 349 -4.63 -34.95 13.02
N SER A 350 -4.48 -35.31 11.75
CA SER A 350 -3.51 -36.31 11.30
C SER A 350 -2.75 -35.78 10.10
N PHE A 351 -1.42 -35.90 10.15
CA PHE A 351 -0.59 -35.52 9.03
C PHE A 351 -0.80 -36.48 7.84
N ARG A 352 -1.07 -35.90 6.66
CA ARG A 352 -1.08 -36.58 5.36
C ARG A 352 -0.74 -35.58 4.26
N THR A 353 -0.37 -36.08 3.08
CA THR A 353 -0.07 -35.24 1.92
C THR A 353 -1.26 -34.32 1.56
N GLY A 354 -0.96 -33.04 1.33
CA GLY A 354 -1.96 -32.03 0.95
C GLY A 354 -2.73 -31.39 2.11
N VAL A 355 -2.43 -31.77 3.36
CA VAL A 355 -2.96 -31.11 4.56
C VAL A 355 -2.10 -29.89 4.93
N ALA A 356 -2.76 -28.82 5.38
CA ALA A 356 -2.09 -27.65 5.92
C ALA A 356 -1.19 -28.02 7.12
N PRO A 357 0.06 -27.52 7.19
CA PRO A 357 0.99 -27.91 8.23
C PRO A 357 0.54 -27.39 9.60
N PHE A 358 0.78 -28.20 10.63
CA PHE A 358 0.59 -27.83 12.03
C PHE A 358 1.67 -28.48 12.89
N ALA A 359 1.97 -27.85 14.02
CA ALA A 359 3.05 -28.29 14.90
C ALA A 359 2.76 -27.91 16.36
N ILE A 360 3.37 -28.66 17.28
CA ILE A 360 3.45 -28.29 18.69
C ILE A 360 4.52 -27.21 18.80
N LEU A 361 4.16 -26.06 19.35
CA LEU A 361 5.04 -24.89 19.35
C LEU A 361 6.33 -25.11 20.17
N GLN A 362 6.26 -25.94 21.23
CA GLN A 362 7.41 -26.25 22.07
C GLN A 362 8.50 -27.04 21.32
N ASP A 363 8.11 -27.85 20.33
CA ASP A 363 9.03 -28.60 19.50
C ASP A 363 9.81 -27.69 18.53
N ILE A 364 9.27 -26.50 18.23
CA ILE A 364 9.88 -25.49 17.35
C ILE A 364 10.90 -24.65 18.11
N ASP A 365 10.48 -24.07 19.23
CA ASP A 365 11.33 -23.23 20.08
C ASP A 365 10.87 -23.34 21.53
N SER A 366 11.68 -24.02 22.35
CA SER A 366 11.45 -24.21 23.79
C SER A 366 11.36 -22.90 24.60
N THR A 367 11.79 -21.77 24.04
CA THR A 367 11.70 -20.45 24.69
C THR A 367 10.35 -19.76 24.48
N ILE A 368 9.48 -20.30 23.62
CA ILE A 368 8.14 -19.77 23.47
C ILE A 368 7.39 -20.02 24.79
N GLU A 369 7.06 -18.95 25.49
CA GLU A 369 6.17 -19.00 26.64
C GLU A 369 4.77 -19.37 26.15
N HIS A 370 4.41 -20.65 26.25
CA HIS A 370 3.07 -21.10 25.90
C HIS A 370 2.10 -20.76 27.01
N ARG A 371 0.99 -20.14 26.63
CA ARG A 371 -0.23 -20.33 27.38
C ARG A 371 -0.71 -21.75 27.07
N LYS A 372 -1.09 -22.52 28.09
CA LYS A 372 -1.47 -23.93 27.96
C LYS A 372 -2.69 -24.15 27.04
N ASP A 373 -3.43 -23.09 26.70
CA ASP A 373 -4.52 -23.07 25.74
C ASP A 373 -4.07 -22.87 24.27
N GLN A 374 -2.78 -22.62 24.03
CA GLN A 374 -2.17 -22.29 22.73
C GLN A 374 -0.87 -23.08 22.51
N GLU A 375 -0.93 -24.40 22.63
CA GLU A 375 0.22 -25.30 22.48
C GLU A 375 0.47 -25.72 21.03
N VAL A 376 -0.58 -25.76 20.22
CA VAL A 376 -0.56 -26.20 18.83
C VAL A 376 -0.95 -25.04 17.93
N LEU A 377 -0.20 -24.87 16.83
CA LEU A 377 -0.46 -23.89 15.78
C LEU A 377 -0.71 -24.59 14.45
N PHE A 378 -1.86 -24.29 13.83
CA PHE A 378 -2.12 -24.65 12.44
C PHE A 378 -1.87 -23.45 11.53
N MET A 379 -1.37 -23.75 10.33
CA MET A 379 -1.21 -22.75 9.27
C MET A 379 -2.55 -22.12 8.89
N CYS A 380 -2.50 -20.85 8.50
CA CYS A 380 -3.64 -20.17 7.91
C CYS A 380 -4.17 -20.90 6.67
N GLY A 381 -5.48 -20.84 6.45
CA GLY A 381 -6.15 -21.58 5.38
C GLY A 381 -6.37 -23.07 5.66
N SER A 382 -6.17 -23.55 6.90
CA SER A 382 -6.44 -24.94 7.27
C SER A 382 -7.92 -25.31 7.03
N ILE A 383 -8.13 -26.52 6.49
CA ILE A 383 -9.44 -27.04 6.09
C ILE A 383 -9.83 -28.18 7.05
N PHE A 384 -11.09 -28.21 7.46
CA PHE A 384 -11.64 -29.23 8.36
C PHE A 384 -12.95 -29.78 7.81
N GLU A 385 -13.11 -31.09 7.83
CA GLU A 385 -14.40 -31.73 7.62
C GLU A 385 -15.27 -31.54 8.87
N VAL A 386 -16.47 -31.00 8.68
CA VAL A 386 -17.45 -30.71 9.73
C VAL A 386 -18.14 -32.01 10.12
N GLY A 387 -17.96 -32.44 11.36
CA GLY A 387 -18.66 -33.58 11.94
C GLY A 387 -19.98 -33.20 12.59
N THR A 388 -20.36 -33.92 13.64
CA THR A 388 -21.58 -33.65 14.39
C THR A 388 -21.37 -32.56 15.44
N LEU A 389 -22.37 -31.69 15.60
CA LEU A 389 -22.48 -30.77 16.71
C LEU A 389 -23.37 -31.38 17.81
N ILE A 390 -22.81 -31.57 19.01
CA ILE A 390 -23.47 -32.22 20.15
C ILE A 390 -23.45 -31.27 21.34
N TYR A 391 -24.55 -31.19 22.09
CA TYR A 391 -24.57 -30.48 23.37
C TYR A 391 -24.32 -31.49 24.50
N ASP A 392 -23.20 -31.36 25.21
CA ASP A 392 -22.83 -32.24 26.31
C ASP A 392 -22.07 -31.44 27.38
N ASN A 393 -22.19 -31.84 28.65
CA ASN A 393 -21.49 -31.19 29.77
C ASN A 393 -21.66 -29.65 29.82
N SER A 394 -22.87 -29.17 29.48
CA SER A 394 -23.22 -27.75 29.40
C SER A 394 -22.46 -26.93 28.33
N ILE A 395 -21.85 -27.58 27.34
CA ILE A 395 -21.16 -26.92 26.22
C ILE A 395 -21.49 -27.59 24.89
N TRP A 396 -21.56 -26.79 23.83
CA TRP A 396 -21.63 -27.32 22.47
C TRP A 396 -20.26 -27.83 22.06
N THR A 397 -20.17 -29.08 21.61
CA THR A 397 -18.95 -29.69 21.06
C THR A 397 -19.16 -29.95 19.57
N LEU A 398 -18.28 -29.38 18.74
CA LEU A 398 -18.22 -29.63 17.31
C LEU A 398 -17.05 -30.56 17.01
N HIS A 399 -17.35 -31.75 16.49
CA HIS A 399 -16.30 -32.64 16.01
C HIS A 399 -15.80 -32.17 14.66
N LEU A 400 -14.49 -32.05 14.51
CA LEU A 400 -13.82 -31.64 13.29
C LEU A 400 -12.73 -32.66 12.95
N LYS A 401 -12.49 -32.86 11.66
CA LYS A 401 -11.37 -33.68 11.18
C LYS A 401 -10.55 -32.89 10.20
N LEU A 402 -9.24 -32.83 10.40
CA LEU A 402 -8.34 -32.10 9.50
C LEU A 402 -8.43 -32.70 8.08
N ALA A 403 -8.72 -31.84 7.11
CA ALA A 403 -8.93 -32.14 5.70
C ALA A 403 -7.71 -31.75 4.85
N SER A 404 -7.52 -32.46 3.74
CA SER A 404 -6.52 -32.23 2.71
C SER A 404 -7.13 -31.52 1.51
N ASP A 405 -6.30 -30.87 0.71
CA ASP A 405 -6.68 -30.37 -0.62
C ASP A 405 -7.33 -31.45 -1.50
N THR A 406 -6.93 -32.72 -1.34
CA THR A 406 -7.50 -33.85 -2.09
C THR A 406 -8.95 -34.15 -1.73
N ASP A 407 -9.40 -33.69 -0.57
CA ASP A 407 -10.77 -33.86 -0.11
C ASP A 407 -11.73 -32.86 -0.80
N SER A 408 -11.21 -31.95 -1.62
CA SER A 408 -11.98 -31.15 -2.56
C SER A 408 -11.44 -31.33 -3.98
N ILE A 409 -12.18 -32.07 -4.82
CA ILE A 409 -11.81 -32.34 -6.21
C ILE A 409 -11.57 -31.02 -6.97
N THR A 410 -12.42 -30.02 -6.75
CA THR A 410 -12.31 -28.70 -7.37
C THR A 410 -11.01 -28.00 -6.97
N LEU A 411 -10.70 -27.98 -5.67
CA LEU A 411 -9.49 -27.34 -5.17
C LEU A 411 -8.24 -28.07 -5.67
N TYR A 412 -8.24 -29.39 -5.61
CA TYR A 412 -7.16 -30.24 -6.13
C TYR A 412 -6.89 -29.96 -7.61
N ASN A 413 -7.94 -29.95 -8.44
CA ASN A 413 -7.81 -29.67 -9.87
C ASN A 413 -7.28 -28.26 -10.14
N MET A 414 -7.76 -27.25 -9.42
CA MET A 414 -7.30 -25.86 -9.58
C MET A 414 -5.84 -25.67 -9.14
N LYS A 415 -5.44 -26.24 -7.99
CA LYS A 415 -4.04 -26.22 -7.54
C LYS A 415 -3.13 -26.98 -8.49
N THR A 416 -3.59 -28.09 -9.05
CA THR A 416 -2.85 -28.86 -10.08
C THR A 416 -2.66 -28.05 -11.35
N LYS A 417 -3.74 -27.44 -11.86
CA LYS A 417 -3.69 -26.52 -13.02
C LYS A 417 -2.74 -25.34 -12.77
N LEU A 418 -2.76 -24.74 -11.58
CA LEU A 418 -1.82 -23.67 -11.20
C LEU A 418 -0.36 -24.18 -11.21
N LYS A 419 -0.11 -25.36 -10.65
CA LYS A 419 1.23 -25.96 -10.60
C LYS A 419 1.78 -26.28 -12.00
N GLU A 420 0.94 -26.80 -12.89
CA GLU A 420 1.27 -27.18 -14.26
C GLU A 420 1.45 -25.95 -15.17
N THR A 421 0.50 -25.03 -15.16
CA THR A 421 0.48 -23.89 -16.09
C THR A 421 1.32 -22.71 -15.60
N LYS A 422 1.57 -22.62 -14.28
CA LYS A 422 2.13 -21.44 -13.60
C LYS A 422 1.35 -20.16 -13.90
N ASN A 423 0.08 -20.28 -14.31
CA ASN A 423 -0.73 -19.12 -14.63
C ASN A 423 -1.22 -18.43 -13.35
N LEU A 424 -0.56 -17.34 -12.99
CA LEU A 424 -0.91 -16.52 -11.82
C LEU A 424 -2.15 -15.65 -12.06
N SER A 425 -2.58 -15.43 -13.31
CA SER A 425 -3.82 -14.67 -13.57
C SER A 425 -5.07 -15.36 -13.05
N ILE A 426 -4.99 -16.68 -12.78
CA ILE A 426 -6.14 -17.52 -12.42
C ILE A 426 -7.00 -16.95 -11.28
N ILE A 427 -6.39 -16.29 -10.30
CA ILE A 427 -7.13 -15.70 -9.17
C ILE A 427 -7.91 -14.48 -9.64
N GLY A 428 -7.27 -13.55 -10.36
CA GLY A 428 -7.94 -12.37 -10.88
C GLY A 428 -9.06 -12.75 -11.86
N ASP A 429 -8.84 -13.78 -12.68
CA ASP A 429 -9.81 -14.28 -13.65
C ASP A 429 -11.05 -14.84 -12.91
N LEU A 430 -10.82 -15.67 -11.88
CA LEU A 430 -11.89 -16.19 -11.02
C LEU A 430 -12.64 -15.07 -10.27
N LEU A 431 -11.94 -14.06 -9.76
CA LEU A 431 -12.59 -12.95 -9.06
C LEU A 431 -13.46 -12.12 -10.02
N ASN A 432 -13.00 -11.88 -11.25
CA ASN A 432 -13.75 -11.17 -12.28
C ASN A 432 -15.00 -11.92 -12.73
N GLU A 433 -14.89 -13.24 -12.95
CA GLU A 433 -16.01 -14.10 -13.34
C GLU A 433 -17.18 -14.04 -12.33
N PHE A 434 -16.88 -13.73 -11.07
CA PHE A 434 -17.85 -13.68 -9.97
C PHE A 434 -18.12 -12.27 -9.42
N ASN A 435 -17.98 -11.25 -10.26
CA ASN A 435 -18.28 -9.84 -9.95
C ASN A 435 -17.48 -9.27 -8.75
N GLN A 436 -16.30 -9.82 -8.44
CA GLN A 436 -15.37 -9.28 -7.44
C GLN A 436 -14.27 -8.44 -8.09
N GLN A 437 -14.66 -7.53 -8.99
CA GLN A 437 -13.75 -6.75 -9.84
C GLN A 437 -12.74 -5.89 -9.04
N GLU A 438 -13.15 -5.33 -7.90
CA GLU A 438 -12.26 -4.55 -7.03
C GLU A 438 -11.11 -5.40 -6.47
N LYS A 439 -11.42 -6.60 -5.95
CA LYS A 439 -10.41 -7.55 -5.47
C LYS A 439 -9.53 -8.05 -6.61
N ALA A 440 -10.10 -8.27 -7.79
CA ALA A 440 -9.35 -8.67 -8.98
C ALA A 440 -8.34 -7.59 -9.40
N ALA A 441 -8.77 -6.33 -9.48
CA ALA A 441 -7.91 -5.20 -9.85
C ALA A 441 -6.73 -5.06 -8.87
N ILE A 442 -7.03 -5.11 -7.56
CA ILE A 442 -6.02 -5.12 -6.50
C ILE A 442 -5.02 -6.27 -6.69
N TYR A 443 -5.51 -7.47 -6.97
CA TYR A 443 -4.67 -8.64 -7.18
C TYR A 443 -3.75 -8.50 -8.39
N TYR A 444 -4.29 -8.07 -9.54
CA TYR A 444 -3.49 -7.88 -10.75
C TYR A 444 -2.46 -6.77 -10.59
N GLU A 445 -2.80 -5.68 -9.89
CA GLU A 445 -1.86 -4.60 -9.61
C GLU A 445 -0.68 -5.11 -8.77
N ARG A 446 -0.94 -5.85 -7.69
CA ARG A 446 0.11 -6.49 -6.89
C ARG A 446 0.94 -7.46 -7.72
N LEU A 447 0.29 -8.31 -8.50
CA LEU A 447 0.97 -9.28 -9.34
C LEU A 447 1.90 -8.58 -10.35
N PHE A 448 1.46 -7.50 -10.97
CA PHE A 448 2.25 -6.72 -11.91
C PHE A 448 3.47 -6.04 -11.27
N GLN A 449 3.34 -5.57 -10.03
CA GLN A 449 4.44 -4.94 -9.27
C GLN A 449 5.51 -5.95 -8.84
N GLU A 450 5.11 -7.19 -8.57
CA GLU A 450 5.97 -8.24 -8.01
C GLU A 450 6.61 -9.14 -9.08
N LEU A 451 6.03 -9.19 -10.28
CA LEU A 451 6.62 -9.91 -11.40
C LEU A 451 7.76 -9.09 -12.01
N PRO A 452 8.98 -9.64 -12.12
CA PRO A 452 10.03 -8.98 -12.86
C PRO A 452 9.56 -8.77 -14.30
N THR A 453 9.71 -7.55 -14.82
CA THR A 453 9.35 -7.18 -16.19
C THR A 453 10.08 -8.12 -17.17
N GLN A 454 9.40 -9.18 -17.61
CA GLN A 454 9.82 -10.16 -18.61
C GLN A 454 11.19 -10.84 -18.39
N ASN A 455 11.18 -12.01 -17.75
CA ASN A 455 12.11 -13.09 -18.12
C ASN A 455 11.48 -13.91 -19.27
N LEU A 456 11.71 -13.46 -20.50
CA LEU A 456 11.64 -14.31 -21.69
C LEU A 456 13.05 -14.70 -22.17
N PHE A 457 14.01 -14.99 -21.28
CA PHE A 457 15.32 -15.53 -21.68
C PHE A 457 15.98 -16.31 -20.54
N LEU A 458 15.49 -17.52 -20.23
CA LEU A 458 16.26 -18.51 -19.47
C LEU A 458 16.07 -19.91 -20.05
N SER A 459 16.58 -20.09 -21.28
CA SER A 459 17.17 -21.36 -21.67
C SER A 459 18.42 -21.02 -22.46
N THR A 460 19.57 -20.97 -21.79
CA THR A 460 20.85 -21.62 -22.18
C THR A 460 21.92 -21.15 -21.19
N ILE A 461 22.83 -22.07 -20.86
CA ILE A 461 24.17 -21.91 -20.26
C ILE A 461 24.25 -22.39 -18.81
N ASN A 462 24.49 -23.70 -18.74
CA ASN A 462 25.25 -24.35 -17.68
C ASN A 462 26.75 -24.02 -17.80
N GLN A 463 27.40 -24.02 -16.62
CA GLN A 463 28.84 -24.19 -16.34
C GLN A 463 29.73 -22.92 -16.27
N PRO A 464 30.91 -22.99 -15.62
CA PRO A 464 31.08 -22.69 -14.19
C PRO A 464 32.00 -21.49 -13.99
N SER A 465 32.05 -20.98 -12.76
CA SER A 465 32.93 -19.90 -12.33
C SER A 465 34.42 -20.15 -12.63
N PRO A 466 35.17 -19.07 -12.89
CA PRO A 466 36.53 -18.96 -12.38
C PRO A 466 36.64 -17.78 -11.42
N SER A 467 37.30 -18.05 -10.29
CA SER A 467 37.84 -17.09 -9.34
C SER A 467 38.67 -16.00 -10.03
N ARG A 468 38.31 -14.73 -9.82
CA ARG A 468 39.21 -13.58 -10.04
C ARG A 468 39.06 -12.56 -8.92
N THR A 469 40.05 -12.53 -8.04
CA THR A 469 40.36 -11.39 -7.19
C THR A 469 41.03 -10.32 -8.05
N SER A 470 40.26 -9.32 -8.50
CA SER A 470 40.78 -8.02 -8.92
C SER A 470 39.65 -7.01 -8.78
N THR A 471 39.83 -6.01 -7.94
CA THR A 471 38.93 -4.86 -7.80
C THR A 471 38.75 -4.18 -9.16
N THR A 472 37.62 -4.43 -9.82
CA THR A 472 37.26 -3.77 -11.09
C THR A 472 36.89 -2.32 -10.78
N ASN A 473 37.75 -1.36 -11.11
CA ASN A 473 37.39 0.05 -11.08
C ASN A 473 36.38 0.31 -12.20
N VAL A 474 35.15 0.65 -11.82
CA VAL A 474 34.09 1.07 -12.75
C VAL A 474 34.33 2.53 -13.13
N SER A 475 34.37 2.83 -14.42
CA SER A 475 34.57 4.20 -14.93
C SER A 475 33.27 4.78 -15.49
N PHE A 476 32.96 6.01 -15.10
CA PHE A 476 31.80 6.77 -15.59
C PHE A 476 32.27 7.86 -16.55
N VAL A 477 31.71 7.89 -17.76
CA VAL A 477 32.14 8.82 -18.81
C VAL A 477 30.94 9.61 -19.35
N LEU A 478 31.04 10.94 -19.30
CA LEU A 478 30.08 11.86 -19.92
C LEU A 478 30.70 12.38 -21.22
N ILE A 479 29.97 12.27 -22.32
CA ILE A 479 30.45 12.65 -23.64
C ILE A 479 29.49 13.65 -24.29
N ASN A 480 29.98 14.85 -24.58
CA ASN A 480 29.29 15.91 -25.31
C ASN A 480 27.90 16.25 -24.71
N LEU A 481 27.89 16.48 -23.39
CA LEU A 481 26.68 16.84 -22.65
C LEU A 481 26.73 18.28 -22.11
N SER A 482 27.90 18.91 -22.08
CA SER A 482 28.09 20.29 -21.58
C SER A 482 27.17 21.35 -22.21
N PRO A 483 26.86 21.32 -23.52
CA PRO A 483 25.92 22.29 -24.12
C PRO A 483 24.48 22.18 -23.61
N HIS A 484 24.10 21.02 -23.07
CA HIS A 484 22.74 20.72 -22.63
C HIS A 484 22.56 20.84 -21.12
N MET A 485 23.63 21.12 -20.35
CA MET A 485 23.56 21.09 -18.89
C MET A 485 22.73 22.22 -18.29
N SER A 486 21.74 21.86 -17.48
CA SER A 486 21.07 22.82 -16.61
C SER A 486 21.95 23.22 -15.42
N LYS A 487 21.63 24.34 -14.77
CA LYS A 487 22.30 24.76 -13.53
C LYS A 487 22.15 23.72 -12.41
N PHE A 488 21.04 22.98 -12.40
CA PHE A 488 20.78 21.91 -11.46
C PHE A 488 21.65 20.68 -11.77
N ALA A 489 21.67 20.23 -13.02
CA ALA A 489 22.53 19.15 -13.52
C ALA A 489 24.02 19.41 -13.26
N LEU A 490 24.52 20.62 -13.55
CA LEU A 490 25.90 21.03 -13.25
C LEU A 490 26.22 20.96 -11.76
N THR A 491 25.27 21.36 -10.90
CA THR A 491 25.50 21.33 -9.46
C THR A 491 25.56 19.89 -8.95
N ILE A 492 24.68 19.00 -9.43
CA ILE A 492 24.73 17.56 -9.12
C ILE A 492 26.06 16.97 -9.60
N LEU A 493 26.45 17.23 -10.85
CA LEU A 493 27.67 16.69 -11.42
C LEU A 493 28.94 17.12 -10.66
N ASN A 494 29.03 18.38 -10.26
CA ASN A 494 30.13 18.88 -9.46
C ASN A 494 30.15 18.23 -8.06
N THR A 495 28.99 18.08 -7.43
CA THR A 495 28.87 17.38 -6.14
C THR A 495 29.29 15.91 -6.25
N LEU A 496 28.87 15.20 -7.29
CA LEU A 496 29.30 13.82 -7.51
C LEU A 496 30.81 13.74 -7.75
N SER A 497 31.37 14.68 -8.52
CA SER A 497 32.81 14.72 -8.84
C SER A 497 33.68 15.04 -7.62
N SER A 498 33.18 15.82 -6.65
CA SER A 498 33.91 16.12 -5.40
C SER A 498 33.84 15.01 -4.37
N THR A 499 32.81 14.16 -4.44
CA THR A 499 32.40 13.32 -3.31
C THR A 499 32.50 11.83 -3.63
N ALA A 500 32.41 11.45 -4.91
CA ALA A 500 32.71 10.09 -5.34
C ALA A 500 34.22 9.89 -5.50
N SER A 501 34.71 8.75 -5.00
CA SER A 501 36.08 8.26 -5.17
C SER A 501 36.33 7.64 -6.55
N ASN A 502 35.28 7.43 -7.35
CA ASN A 502 35.38 6.92 -8.72
C ASN A 502 35.51 8.08 -9.70
N PRO A 503 36.48 8.06 -10.65
CA PRO A 503 36.69 9.16 -11.58
C PRO A 503 35.52 9.28 -12.57
N ILE A 504 34.85 10.44 -12.56
CA ILE A 504 33.93 10.85 -13.62
C ILE A 504 34.76 11.56 -14.69
N SER A 505 34.80 11.01 -15.90
CA SER A 505 35.52 11.61 -17.03
C SER A 505 34.54 12.39 -17.91
N ILE A 506 34.80 13.68 -18.13
CA ILE A 506 34.00 14.54 -19.01
C ILE A 506 34.79 14.79 -20.30
N ILE A 507 34.19 14.47 -21.45
CA ILE A 507 34.81 14.64 -22.77
C ILE A 507 33.88 15.49 -23.64
N ASP A 508 34.30 16.72 -23.95
CA ASP A 508 33.53 17.66 -24.76
C ASP A 508 34.16 17.96 -26.13
N ASP A 509 35.32 17.37 -26.45
CA ASP A 509 36.02 17.62 -27.71
C ASP A 509 35.55 16.70 -28.85
N MET A 510 35.44 17.27 -30.05
CA MET A 510 34.84 16.68 -31.26
C MET A 510 35.81 15.80 -32.07
N ALA A 511 37.06 15.62 -31.61
CA ALA A 511 38.04 14.76 -32.26
C ALA A 511 37.96 13.31 -31.75
N THR A 512 37.92 12.37 -32.69
CA THR A 512 37.77 10.90 -32.54
C THR A 512 38.30 10.32 -31.23
N ILE A 513 37.38 9.92 -30.33
CA ILE A 513 37.70 9.16 -29.11
C ILE A 513 38.05 7.72 -29.50
N ASP A 514 39.26 7.28 -29.16
CA ASP A 514 39.70 5.90 -29.35
C ASP A 514 39.37 5.05 -28.11
N PHE A 515 38.32 4.24 -28.21
CA PHE A 515 37.82 3.36 -27.15
C PHE A 515 38.74 2.17 -26.85
N SER A 516 39.83 1.96 -27.61
CA SER A 516 40.80 0.89 -27.36
C SER A 516 41.60 1.05 -26.06
N ARG A 517 41.56 2.25 -25.45
CA ARG A 517 42.25 2.56 -24.19
C ARG A 517 41.47 2.20 -22.93
N TRP A 518 40.21 1.77 -23.02
CA TRP A 518 39.40 1.46 -21.85
C TRP A 518 39.30 -0.05 -21.59
N PRO A 519 39.53 -0.51 -20.35
CA PRO A 519 39.43 -1.91 -20.02
C PRO A 519 37.99 -2.41 -20.24
N THR A 520 37.86 -3.55 -20.90
CA THR A 520 36.64 -4.03 -21.56
C THR A 520 35.49 -4.45 -20.66
N GLU A 521 35.61 -4.38 -19.32
CA GLU A 521 34.64 -5.04 -18.43
C GLU A 521 33.82 -4.13 -17.49
N SER A 522 33.97 -2.80 -17.47
CA SER A 522 33.15 -1.95 -16.57
C SER A 522 33.11 -0.44 -16.90
N VAL A 523 32.56 -0.04 -18.07
CA VAL A 523 32.40 1.39 -18.41
C VAL A 523 30.95 1.78 -18.66
N PHE A 524 30.52 2.88 -18.04
CA PHE A 524 29.19 3.48 -18.17
C PHE A 524 29.32 4.81 -18.93
N ILE A 525 28.63 4.93 -20.06
CA ILE A 525 28.72 6.08 -20.98
C ILE A 525 27.39 6.84 -20.98
N PHE A 526 27.46 8.14 -20.73
CA PHE A 526 26.32 9.07 -20.77
C PHE A 526 26.54 10.06 -21.91
N THR A 527 25.65 10.09 -22.92
CA THR A 527 25.83 10.95 -24.10
C THR A 527 24.50 11.37 -24.72
N SER A 528 24.52 12.26 -25.72
CA SER A 528 23.32 12.65 -26.46
C SER A 528 23.05 11.70 -27.64
N ALA A 529 21.77 11.52 -27.99
CA ALA A 529 21.36 10.68 -29.13
C ALA A 529 21.99 11.14 -30.45
N LYS A 530 22.18 12.46 -30.62
CA LYS A 530 22.87 13.07 -31.77
C LYS A 530 24.32 12.62 -31.91
N PHE A 531 25.00 12.33 -30.80
CA PHE A 531 26.43 11.97 -30.80
C PHE A 531 26.69 10.46 -30.88
N LEU A 532 25.69 9.63 -30.58
CA LEU A 532 25.79 8.17 -30.65
C LEU A 532 26.20 7.67 -32.04
N SER A 533 25.75 8.33 -33.11
CA SER A 533 26.09 7.99 -34.51
C SER A 533 27.58 8.17 -34.84
N SER A 534 28.30 8.99 -34.06
CA SER A 534 29.73 9.25 -34.20
C SER A 534 30.61 8.22 -33.48
N ILE A 535 30.04 7.34 -32.65
CA ILE A 535 30.74 6.29 -31.90
C ILE A 535 30.93 5.08 -32.83
N LYS A 536 32.06 5.02 -33.55
CA LYS A 536 32.30 4.05 -34.63
C LYS A 536 32.77 2.64 -34.19
N THR A 537 33.17 2.42 -32.95
CA THR A 537 33.62 1.09 -32.46
C THR A 537 33.05 0.78 -31.08
N LYS A 538 32.18 -0.25 -31.01
CA LYS A 538 31.61 -0.76 -29.75
C LYS A 538 32.61 -1.73 -29.11
N SER A 539 33.08 -1.46 -27.88
CA SER A 539 33.68 -2.51 -27.05
C SER A 539 32.56 -3.36 -26.44
N ALA A 540 32.71 -4.68 -26.49
CA ALA A 540 31.80 -5.60 -25.82
C ALA A 540 31.95 -5.42 -24.30
N GLY A 541 30.91 -4.88 -23.63
CA GLY A 541 30.89 -4.68 -22.17
C GLY A 541 30.44 -3.31 -21.66
N CYS A 542 30.25 -2.30 -22.52
CA CYS A 542 29.83 -0.95 -22.10
C CYS A 542 28.30 -0.78 -22.00
N LYS A 543 27.82 -0.10 -20.95
CA LYS A 543 26.43 0.36 -20.82
C LYS A 543 26.31 1.82 -21.26
N ILE A 544 25.33 2.14 -22.10
CA ILE A 544 25.13 3.49 -22.67
C ILE A 544 23.77 4.04 -22.27
N PHE A 545 23.76 5.29 -21.78
CA PHE A 545 22.58 6.06 -21.37
C PHE A 545 22.50 7.31 -22.25
N LEU A 546 21.31 7.59 -22.79
CA LEU A 546 21.14 8.59 -23.83
C LEU A 546 20.20 9.72 -23.43
N PHE A 547 20.62 10.97 -23.65
CA PHE A 547 19.74 12.13 -23.66
C PHE A 547 19.21 12.36 -25.09
N ASP A 548 17.89 12.33 -25.26
CA ASP A 548 17.22 12.47 -26.57
C ASP A 548 16.15 13.56 -26.52
N GLU A 549 16.39 14.67 -27.24
CA GLU A 549 15.42 15.77 -27.38
C GLU A 549 14.28 15.42 -28.35
N SER A 550 14.48 14.40 -29.22
CA SER A 550 13.50 13.94 -30.19
C SER A 550 12.78 12.70 -29.68
N ASN A 551 11.46 12.76 -29.53
CA ASN A 551 10.60 11.64 -29.09
C ASN A 551 10.47 10.51 -30.16
N ASP A 552 11.53 10.17 -30.88
CA ASP A 552 11.48 9.25 -32.01
C ASP A 552 11.72 7.79 -31.56
N LYS A 553 10.64 7.00 -31.53
CA LYS A 553 10.56 5.66 -30.91
C LYS A 553 11.00 4.52 -31.84
N ASN A 554 12.20 4.62 -32.41
CA ASN A 554 12.80 3.50 -33.13
C ASN A 554 14.15 3.13 -32.50
N HIS A 555 14.33 1.83 -32.22
CA HIS A 555 15.44 1.11 -31.54
C HIS A 555 15.21 0.75 -30.07
N SER A 556 15.19 -0.57 -29.79
CA SER A 556 14.66 -1.22 -28.57
C SER A 556 15.65 -1.50 -27.44
N ASP A 557 16.94 -1.19 -27.60
CA ASP A 557 17.98 -1.77 -26.71
C ASP A 557 18.75 -0.72 -25.88
N GLN A 558 18.23 0.51 -25.70
CA GLN A 558 18.96 1.62 -25.05
C GLN A 558 18.10 2.42 -24.05
N GLN A 559 18.66 2.76 -22.88
CA GLN A 559 18.00 3.59 -21.87
C GLN A 559 18.06 5.08 -22.27
N ARG A 560 16.91 5.66 -22.63
CA ARG A 560 16.77 7.07 -23.06
C ARG A 560 16.11 7.93 -21.99
N PHE A 561 16.58 9.17 -21.86
CA PHE A 561 16.12 10.17 -20.91
C PHE A 561 15.66 11.42 -21.66
N SER A 562 14.48 11.92 -21.28
CA SER A 562 13.83 13.09 -21.90
C SER A 562 14.44 14.43 -21.50
N THR A 563 15.13 14.47 -20.37
CA THR A 563 15.80 15.69 -19.88
C THR A 563 17.23 15.38 -19.43
N ILE A 564 18.10 16.39 -19.53
CA ILE A 564 19.48 16.29 -19.02
C ILE A 564 19.51 16.07 -17.51
N ASP A 565 18.54 16.62 -16.77
CA ASP A 565 18.44 16.51 -15.32
C ASP A 565 18.15 15.07 -14.91
N GLU A 566 17.25 14.38 -15.63
CA GLU A 566 16.99 12.95 -15.45
C GLU A 566 18.22 12.09 -15.77
N LEU A 567 18.93 12.39 -16.87
CA LEU A 567 20.15 11.67 -17.25
C LEU A 567 21.24 11.79 -16.17
N ILE A 568 21.43 12.99 -15.62
CA ILE A 568 22.43 13.24 -14.57
C ILE A 568 22.01 12.69 -13.20
N CYS A 569 20.70 12.60 -12.93
CA CYS A 569 20.21 11.85 -11.77
C CYS A 569 20.44 10.35 -11.92
N GLN A 570 20.30 9.79 -13.13
CA GLN A 570 20.64 8.40 -13.41
C GLN A 570 22.14 8.13 -13.17
N LEU A 571 23.02 9.05 -13.57
CA LEU A 571 24.45 8.96 -13.25
C LEU A 571 24.69 8.83 -11.73
N ALA A 572 23.99 9.61 -10.92
CA ALA A 572 24.06 9.51 -9.46
C ALA A 572 23.62 8.12 -8.96
N ASP A 573 22.53 7.58 -9.51
CA ASP A 573 21.99 6.27 -9.17
C ASP A 573 23.00 5.15 -9.50
N GLU A 574 23.64 5.19 -10.68
CA GLU A 574 24.65 4.19 -11.08
C GLU A 574 25.91 4.24 -10.21
N ILE A 575 26.37 5.43 -9.82
CA ILE A 575 27.49 5.59 -8.88
C ILE A 575 27.17 4.95 -7.53
N ILE A 576 25.98 5.20 -6.98
CA ILE A 576 25.55 4.63 -5.70
C ILE A 576 25.39 3.10 -5.80
N GLN A 577 24.82 2.60 -6.90
CA GLN A 577 24.71 1.15 -7.12
C GLN A 577 26.08 0.48 -7.19
N ASN A 578 27.08 1.13 -7.80
CA ASN A 578 28.44 0.61 -7.82
C ASN A 578 29.02 0.52 -6.40
N TYR A 579 28.87 1.56 -5.57
CA TYR A 579 29.29 1.51 -4.17
C TYR A 579 28.62 0.38 -3.37
N ARG A 580 27.33 0.11 -3.63
CA ARG A 580 26.60 -1.00 -2.99
C ARG A 580 27.16 -2.34 -3.43
N ARG A 581 27.39 -2.53 -4.73
CA ARG A 581 27.98 -3.78 -5.26
C ARG A 581 29.36 -4.05 -4.64
N ILE A 582 30.20 -3.02 -4.54
CA ILE A 582 31.52 -3.12 -3.91
C ILE A 582 31.38 -3.45 -2.41
N SER A 583 30.42 -2.84 -1.71
CA SER A 583 30.11 -3.16 -0.31
C SER A 583 29.70 -4.62 -0.14
N ASP A 584 28.79 -5.12 -0.98
CA ASP A 584 28.32 -6.51 -0.96
C ASP A 584 29.45 -7.50 -1.25
N GLU A 585 30.37 -7.15 -2.17
CA GLU A 585 31.59 -7.94 -2.41
C GLU A 585 32.52 -7.97 -1.20
N TYR A 586 32.69 -6.85 -0.48
CA TYR A 586 33.46 -6.83 0.77
C TYR A 586 32.78 -7.63 1.88
N ILE A 587 31.46 -7.60 1.99
CA ILE A 587 30.69 -8.41 2.93
C ILE A 587 30.88 -9.90 2.62
N LYS A 588 30.76 -10.29 1.35
CA LYS A 588 30.99 -11.68 0.91
C LYS A 588 32.42 -12.15 1.19
N ASN A 589 33.39 -11.24 1.11
CA ASN A 589 34.80 -11.50 1.43
C ASN A 589 35.14 -11.29 2.91
N ASN A 590 34.14 -11.15 3.79
CA ASN A 590 34.29 -10.97 5.24
C ASN A 590 35.10 -9.73 5.68
N ASN A 591 35.19 -8.72 4.82
CA ASN A 591 35.88 -7.45 5.08
C ASN A 591 34.89 -6.34 5.48
N LEU A 592 34.33 -6.47 6.67
CA LEU A 592 33.25 -5.61 7.16
C LEU A 592 33.66 -4.13 7.30
N ALA A 593 34.92 -3.85 7.61
CA ALA A 593 35.42 -2.48 7.73
C ALA A 593 35.39 -1.72 6.39
N LYS A 594 35.81 -2.37 5.30
CA LYS A 594 35.75 -1.78 3.96
C LYS A 594 34.31 -1.68 3.45
N ALA A 595 33.45 -2.64 3.80
CA ALA A 595 32.02 -2.58 3.47
C ALA A 595 31.33 -1.37 4.14
N ASP A 596 31.63 -1.14 5.42
CA ASP A 596 31.12 0.02 6.18
C ASP A 596 31.64 1.35 5.62
N GLU A 597 32.90 1.39 5.14
CA GLU A 597 33.45 2.56 4.46
C GLU A 597 32.67 2.89 3.17
N GLN A 598 32.31 1.88 2.36
CA GLN A 598 31.48 2.12 1.16
C GLN A 598 30.07 2.62 1.52
N ILE A 599 29.46 2.09 2.58
CA ILE A 599 28.14 2.53 3.07
C ILE A 599 28.20 3.98 3.57
N LYS A 600 29.27 4.36 4.26
CA LYS A 600 29.51 5.76 4.67
C LYS A 600 29.63 6.69 3.48
N GLN A 601 30.29 6.28 2.39
CA GLN A 601 30.36 7.09 1.17
C GLN A 601 28.98 7.25 0.50
N ILE A 602 28.18 6.18 0.45
CA ILE A 602 26.79 6.27 -0.05
C ILE A 602 25.98 7.30 0.74
N ASN A 603 26.06 7.25 2.08
CA ASN A 603 25.33 8.18 2.94
C ASN A 603 25.80 9.64 2.75
N ARG A 604 27.09 9.86 2.53
CA ARG A 604 27.65 11.19 2.23
C ARG A 604 27.13 11.74 0.91
N ILE A 605 27.14 10.94 -0.16
CA ILE A 605 26.60 11.33 -1.47
C ILE A 605 25.11 11.71 -1.34
N TYR A 606 24.32 10.91 -0.61
CA TYR A 606 22.91 11.24 -0.36
C TYR A 606 22.71 12.57 0.38
N ALA A 607 23.50 12.82 1.42
CA ALA A 607 23.39 14.04 2.21
C ALA A 607 23.69 15.30 1.37
N GLU A 608 24.71 15.25 0.52
CA GLU A 608 25.09 16.40 -0.31
C GLU A 608 24.10 16.62 -1.47
N LEU A 609 23.62 15.55 -2.13
CA LEU A 609 22.58 15.67 -3.17
C LEU A 609 21.27 16.22 -2.62
N ARG A 610 20.93 15.90 -1.36
CA ARG A 610 19.77 16.49 -0.67
C ARG A 610 19.92 18.00 -0.51
N GLN A 611 21.09 18.49 -0.09
CA GLN A 611 21.33 19.92 0.05
C GLN A 611 21.24 20.67 -1.29
N VAL A 612 21.77 20.07 -2.37
CA VAL A 612 21.61 20.60 -3.73
C VAL A 612 20.12 20.72 -4.06
N ASN A 613 19.35 19.66 -3.85
CA ASN A 613 17.93 19.67 -4.16
C ASN A 613 17.13 20.68 -3.32
N GLU A 614 17.44 20.84 -2.03
CA GLU A 614 16.82 21.84 -1.16
C GLU A 614 17.12 23.29 -1.63
N LYS A 615 18.35 23.56 -2.09
CA LYS A 615 18.74 24.89 -2.61
C LYS A 615 17.99 25.27 -3.89
N PHE A 616 17.79 24.32 -4.79
CA PHE A 616 17.04 24.56 -6.03
C PHE A 616 15.52 24.54 -5.83
N SER A 617 15.01 23.85 -4.79
CA SER A 617 13.61 23.90 -4.38
C SER A 617 13.22 25.24 -3.72
N LYS A 618 14.11 25.83 -2.91
CA LYS A 618 13.91 27.15 -2.27
C LYS A 618 13.94 28.33 -3.26
N SER A 619 14.65 28.18 -4.37
CA SER A 619 14.65 29.21 -5.44
C SER A 619 13.37 29.18 -6.27
N THR A 620 12.65 28.06 -6.32
CA THR A 620 11.29 27.97 -6.89
C THR A 620 10.22 28.53 -5.93
N SER A 621 10.47 28.57 -4.62
CA SER A 621 9.52 29.07 -3.62
C SER A 621 9.45 30.60 -3.48
N VAL A 622 10.42 31.34 -4.03
CA VAL A 622 10.41 32.83 -3.98
C VAL A 622 9.34 33.44 -4.90
N LEU A 623 8.77 32.67 -5.83
CA LEU A 623 7.67 33.12 -6.72
C LEU A 623 6.25 32.82 -6.18
N LYS A 624 6.07 32.22 -5.00
CA LYS A 624 4.74 31.97 -4.40
C LYS A 624 4.45 32.92 -3.22
N LYS A 625 4.49 34.22 -3.49
CA LYS A 625 3.74 35.24 -2.75
C LYS A 625 2.97 36.11 -3.74
N ALA A 626 2.03 35.48 -4.45
CA ALA A 626 0.89 36.16 -5.03
C ALA A 626 -0.32 35.29 -4.71
N SER A 627 -1.18 35.81 -3.84
CA SER A 627 -2.58 35.44 -3.82
C SER A 627 -3.10 35.61 -5.24
N ASP A 628 -3.69 34.58 -5.83
CA ASP A 628 -4.89 34.69 -6.65
C ASP A 628 -5.39 33.29 -7.01
N ASN A 629 -6.71 33.18 -7.14
CA ASN A 629 -7.42 32.02 -7.65
C ASN A 629 -6.92 31.77 -9.09
N ILE A 630 -6.29 30.62 -9.34
CA ILE A 630 -5.76 30.26 -10.65
C ILE A 630 -6.97 29.98 -11.53
N GLU A 631 -7.19 30.84 -12.51
CA GLU A 631 -8.30 30.73 -13.45
C GLU A 631 -7.96 29.74 -14.55
N THR A 632 -8.96 29.04 -15.09
CA THR A 632 -8.77 28.05 -16.16
C THR A 632 -9.57 28.48 -17.38
N GLN A 633 -8.93 28.60 -18.53
CA GLN A 633 -9.55 29.14 -19.74
C GLN A 633 -9.41 28.17 -20.92
N LEU A 634 -10.49 28.03 -21.69
CA LEU A 634 -10.48 27.24 -22.93
C LEU A 634 -10.37 28.17 -24.13
N ILE A 635 -9.33 27.96 -24.93
CA ILE A 635 -9.12 28.70 -26.18
C ILE A 635 -9.31 27.76 -27.35
N CYS A 636 -10.14 28.18 -28.32
CA CYS A 636 -10.38 27.46 -29.56
C CYS A 636 -9.79 28.24 -30.73
N LEU A 637 -8.86 27.65 -31.46
CA LEU A 637 -8.30 28.21 -32.69
C LEU A 637 -8.95 27.48 -33.88
N THR A 638 -9.97 28.10 -34.47
CA THR A 638 -10.87 27.47 -35.45
C THR A 638 -10.55 27.89 -36.89
N SER A 639 -10.90 27.03 -37.84
CA SER A 639 -11.02 27.44 -39.25
C SER A 639 -12.35 28.16 -39.46
N LYS A 640 -12.46 29.08 -40.44
CA LYS A 640 -13.71 29.82 -40.75
C LYS A 640 -14.87 28.95 -41.29
N ALA A 641 -14.84 27.63 -41.14
CA ALA A 641 -15.87 26.74 -41.63
C ALA A 641 -17.08 26.69 -40.68
N LYS A 642 -18.30 26.74 -41.22
CA LYS A 642 -19.55 26.77 -40.43
C LYS A 642 -19.76 25.54 -39.52
N ASN A 643 -19.29 24.36 -39.93
CA ASN A 643 -19.46 23.14 -39.15
C ASN A 643 -18.57 23.13 -37.89
N ASP A 644 -17.42 23.82 -37.95
CA ASP A 644 -16.47 23.93 -36.85
C ASP A 644 -17.05 24.78 -35.68
N GLU A 645 -17.94 25.71 -36.00
CA GLU A 645 -18.61 26.58 -35.00
C GLU A 645 -19.68 25.82 -34.20
N GLU A 646 -20.46 24.93 -34.83
CA GLU A 646 -21.49 24.14 -34.12
C GLU A 646 -20.88 23.10 -33.18
N ASP A 647 -19.83 22.40 -33.61
CA ASP A 647 -19.13 21.40 -32.78
C ASP A 647 -18.49 22.02 -31.54
N MET A 648 -17.87 23.19 -31.71
CA MET A 648 -17.26 23.93 -30.60
C MET A 648 -18.31 24.49 -29.66
N LYS A 649 -19.48 24.89 -30.17
CA LYS A 649 -20.58 25.35 -29.33
C LYS A 649 -21.09 24.25 -28.39
N CYS A 650 -21.20 23.00 -28.88
CA CYS A 650 -21.54 21.86 -28.02
C CYS A 650 -20.47 21.60 -26.95
N ILE A 651 -19.19 21.67 -27.28
CA ILE A 651 -18.10 21.50 -26.29
C ILE A 651 -18.12 22.64 -25.26
N GLN A 652 -18.38 23.88 -25.71
CA GLN A 652 -18.53 25.01 -24.79
C GLN A 652 -19.70 24.82 -23.83
N GLU A 653 -20.84 24.32 -24.32
CA GLU A 653 -22.01 24.06 -23.48
C GLU A 653 -21.75 22.95 -22.45
N ASP A 654 -21.13 21.84 -22.87
CA ASP A 654 -20.82 20.70 -22.00
C ASP A 654 -19.85 21.06 -20.87
N PHE A 655 -18.89 21.95 -21.14
CA PHE A 655 -17.84 22.28 -20.18
C PHE A 655 -17.99 23.64 -19.49
N LYS A 656 -19.06 24.40 -19.75
CA LYS A 656 -19.21 25.81 -19.33
C LYS A 656 -18.92 26.09 -17.85
N ASP A 657 -19.24 25.15 -16.97
CA ASP A 657 -19.09 25.31 -15.51
C ASP A 657 -17.66 25.05 -15.01
N TYR A 658 -16.80 24.51 -15.89
CA TYR A 658 -15.42 24.15 -15.56
C TYR A 658 -14.44 25.26 -15.89
N PHE A 659 -14.62 26.00 -16.99
CA PHE A 659 -13.73 27.11 -17.37
C PHE A 659 -14.26 28.47 -16.88
N SER A 660 -13.37 29.41 -16.57
CA SER A 660 -13.73 30.79 -16.22
C SER A 660 -14.12 31.63 -17.43
N SER A 661 -13.56 31.31 -18.60
CA SER A 661 -13.83 32.01 -19.85
C SER A 661 -13.55 31.10 -21.05
N TYR A 662 -14.15 31.46 -22.18
CA TYR A 662 -14.02 30.80 -23.47
C TYR A 662 -13.70 31.84 -24.53
N VAL A 663 -12.64 31.61 -25.30
CA VAL A 663 -12.24 32.54 -26.37
C VAL A 663 -12.00 31.75 -27.63
N THR A 664 -12.57 32.23 -28.74
CA THR A 664 -12.40 31.61 -30.06
C THR A 664 -11.70 32.57 -30.99
N PHE A 665 -10.68 32.08 -31.69
CA PHE A 665 -9.91 32.84 -32.66
C PHE A 665 -10.00 32.18 -34.03
N SER A 666 -10.33 32.97 -35.05
CA SER A 666 -10.40 32.52 -36.44
C SER A 666 -9.06 32.65 -37.19
N ASP A 667 -8.05 33.24 -36.56
CA ASP A 667 -6.73 33.46 -37.14
C ASP A 667 -5.65 33.53 -36.05
N PHE A 668 -4.43 33.10 -36.41
CA PHE A 668 -3.32 33.01 -35.45
C PHE A 668 -2.80 34.38 -34.99
N LYS A 669 -2.92 35.45 -35.80
CA LYS A 669 -2.39 36.77 -35.43
C LYS A 669 -3.18 37.37 -34.27
N SER A 670 -4.51 37.24 -34.31
CA SER A 670 -5.39 37.66 -33.22
C SER A 670 -5.13 36.87 -31.94
N PHE A 671 -4.87 35.57 -32.06
CA PHE A 671 -4.52 34.70 -30.94
C PHE A 671 -3.14 35.03 -30.34
N ASP A 672 -2.14 35.30 -31.18
CA ASP A 672 -0.79 35.67 -30.74
C ASP A 672 -0.78 37.02 -30.01
N SER A 673 -1.56 37.99 -30.51
CA SER A 673 -1.75 39.28 -29.82
C SER A 673 -2.46 39.11 -28.47
N PHE A 674 -3.40 38.17 -28.35
CA PHE A 674 -4.11 37.88 -27.11
C PHE A 674 -3.18 37.27 -26.05
N LEU A 675 -2.33 36.32 -26.47
CA LEU A 675 -1.34 35.70 -25.60
C LEU A 675 -0.26 36.67 -25.10
N ALA A 676 0.02 37.72 -25.87
CA ALA A 676 0.95 38.77 -25.46
C ALA A 676 0.41 39.67 -24.33
N ASP A 677 -0.92 39.80 -24.22
CA ASP A 677 -1.60 40.63 -23.21
C ASP A 677 -2.04 39.85 -21.95
N GLU A 678 -2.12 38.52 -22.01
CA GLU A 678 -2.62 37.73 -20.88
C GLU A 678 -1.62 37.64 -19.70
N ASN A 679 -2.15 37.90 -18.50
CA ASN A 679 -1.43 37.69 -17.25
C ASN A 679 -1.07 36.21 -17.05
N LYS A 680 0.17 35.95 -16.60
CA LYS A 680 0.77 34.62 -16.39
C LYS A 680 0.08 33.72 -15.34
N ILE A 681 -1.10 34.09 -14.83
CA ILE A 681 -1.79 33.44 -13.71
C ILE A 681 -2.94 32.52 -14.19
N THR A 682 -3.31 32.56 -15.46
CA THR A 682 -4.38 31.73 -16.04
C THR A 682 -3.81 30.46 -16.68
N ASP A 683 -4.36 29.30 -16.32
CA ASP A 683 -4.01 28.01 -16.92
C ASP A 683 -4.83 27.76 -18.20
N LEU A 684 -4.13 27.55 -19.32
CA LEU A 684 -4.72 27.50 -20.65
C LEU A 684 -4.89 26.08 -21.20
N PHE A 685 -6.08 25.80 -21.70
CA PHE A 685 -6.43 24.62 -22.49
C PHE A 685 -6.72 25.07 -23.91
N ILE A 686 -6.06 24.47 -24.91
CA ILE A 686 -6.11 24.99 -26.27
C ILE A 686 -6.56 23.89 -27.23
N ILE A 687 -7.65 24.13 -27.95
CA ILE A 687 -8.11 23.29 -29.06
C ILE A 687 -7.67 23.95 -30.36
N ILE A 688 -6.84 23.26 -31.14
CA ILE A 688 -6.30 23.73 -32.41
C ILE A 688 -6.85 22.85 -33.53
N TYR A 689 -7.44 23.47 -34.55
CA TYR A 689 -7.91 22.74 -35.71
C TYR A 689 -6.74 22.19 -36.57
N ASN A 690 -6.92 21.02 -37.19
CA ASN A 690 -5.86 20.31 -37.94
C ASN A 690 -5.34 21.05 -39.19
N ASN A 691 -5.99 22.14 -39.59
CA ASN A 691 -5.57 23.01 -40.69
C ASN A 691 -4.42 23.97 -40.31
N TYR A 692 -4.03 24.04 -39.04
CA TYR A 692 -2.87 24.82 -38.59
C TYR A 692 -1.57 24.01 -38.65
N GLU A 693 -0.47 24.65 -39.06
CA GLU A 693 0.83 24.00 -39.21
C GLU A 693 1.44 23.54 -37.87
N GLU A 694 2.29 22.50 -37.90
CA GLU A 694 3.01 22.01 -36.72
C GLU A 694 3.89 23.08 -36.08
N SER A 695 4.43 24.00 -36.89
CA SER A 695 5.20 25.17 -36.46
C SER A 695 4.41 26.03 -35.46
N THR A 696 3.14 26.27 -35.75
CA THR A 696 2.20 27.02 -34.91
C THR A 696 1.95 26.30 -33.58
N VAL A 697 1.72 24.99 -33.63
CA VAL A 697 1.49 24.19 -32.41
C VAL A 697 2.73 24.17 -31.51
N ASN A 698 3.93 24.13 -32.09
CA ASN A 698 5.18 24.17 -31.33
C ASN A 698 5.42 25.52 -30.64
N LEU A 699 5.04 26.63 -31.27
CA LEU A 699 5.09 27.96 -30.63
C LEU A 699 4.18 28.02 -29.39
N VAL A 700 2.96 27.49 -29.52
CA VAL A 700 2.00 27.45 -28.41
C VAL A 700 2.46 26.54 -27.26
N ARG A 701 3.14 25.42 -27.57
CA ARG A 701 3.72 24.51 -26.56
C ARG A 701 4.80 25.17 -25.69
N GLN A 702 5.46 26.23 -26.17
CA GLN A 702 6.54 26.88 -25.44
C GLN A 702 6.05 27.81 -24.32
N LEU A 703 4.73 28.05 -24.22
CA LEU A 703 4.14 28.93 -23.23
C LEU A 703 3.95 28.21 -21.88
N SER A 704 4.47 28.79 -20.81
CA SER A 704 4.50 28.17 -19.47
C SER A 704 3.12 27.96 -18.82
N ASN A 705 2.12 28.70 -19.27
CA ASN A 705 0.75 28.66 -18.76
C ASN A 705 -0.17 27.73 -19.57
N VAL A 706 0.29 27.17 -20.69
CA VAL A 706 -0.44 26.16 -21.47
C VAL A 706 -0.27 24.79 -20.80
N LYS A 707 -1.39 24.16 -20.42
CA LYS A 707 -1.39 22.84 -19.79
C LYS A 707 -1.58 21.72 -20.80
N TYR A 708 -2.54 21.90 -21.69
CA TYR A 708 -2.93 20.89 -22.66
C TYR A 708 -3.28 21.53 -23.99
N ILE A 709 -2.91 20.83 -25.07
CA ILE A 709 -3.23 21.19 -26.45
C ILE A 709 -3.89 20.01 -27.12
N TYR A 710 -5.07 20.23 -27.68
CA TYR A 710 -5.86 19.26 -28.41
C TYR A 710 -5.85 19.59 -29.89
N ARG A 711 -5.69 18.57 -30.71
CA ARG A 711 -5.91 18.67 -32.15
C ARG A 711 -7.29 18.18 -32.51
N TYR A 712 -8.01 19.00 -33.25
CA TYR A 712 -9.38 18.73 -33.68
C TYR A 712 -9.51 18.89 -35.20
N GLY A 713 -10.22 17.99 -35.88
CA GLY A 713 -10.40 18.04 -37.34
C GLY A 713 -10.08 16.72 -38.06
N GLU A 714 -10.58 16.60 -39.28
CA GLU A 714 -10.84 15.37 -40.03
C GLU A 714 -9.76 14.28 -39.97
N SER A 715 -10.08 13.17 -39.30
CA SER A 715 -9.49 11.85 -39.59
C SER A 715 -10.37 11.18 -40.63
N ARG A 716 -9.90 11.10 -41.89
CA ARG A 716 -10.56 10.28 -42.91
C ARG A 716 -10.16 8.83 -42.71
N ASN A 717 -11.14 7.95 -42.52
CA ASN A 717 -10.90 6.51 -42.58
C ASN A 717 -10.77 6.04 -44.05
N LYS A 718 -10.26 4.82 -44.27
CA LYS A 718 -10.04 4.22 -45.61
C LYS A 718 -11.29 4.20 -46.52
N ASP A 719 -12.48 4.32 -45.92
CA ASP A 719 -13.77 4.31 -46.62
C ASP A 719 -14.41 5.71 -46.78
N ASN A 720 -13.65 6.80 -46.61
CA ASN A 720 -14.11 8.19 -46.76
C ASN A 720 -15.25 8.64 -45.80
N ASN A 721 -15.58 7.86 -44.77
CA ASN A 721 -16.53 8.28 -43.74
C ASN A 721 -15.85 9.14 -42.66
N PHE A 722 -16.51 10.23 -42.28
CA PHE A 722 -16.10 11.11 -41.17
C PHE A 722 -16.29 10.37 -39.84
N ILE A 723 -15.20 10.13 -39.10
CA ILE A 723 -15.29 9.66 -37.72
C ILE A 723 -15.48 10.90 -36.84
N SER A 724 -16.55 10.92 -36.04
CA SER A 724 -16.84 11.96 -35.06
C SER A 724 -15.69 12.10 -34.05
N ASN A 725 -14.81 13.09 -34.27
CA ASN A 725 -13.72 13.47 -33.37
C ASN A 725 -14.22 14.16 -32.09
N GLN A 726 -15.53 14.39 -31.97
CA GLN A 726 -16.12 15.17 -30.90
C GLN A 726 -16.15 14.39 -29.58
N ASN A 727 -16.57 13.12 -29.59
CA ASN A 727 -16.62 12.30 -28.38
C ASN A 727 -15.22 11.98 -27.83
N ASP A 728 -14.26 11.74 -28.73
CA ASP A 728 -12.86 11.53 -28.34
C ASP A 728 -12.23 12.82 -27.76
N LEU A 729 -12.55 13.99 -28.34
CA LEU A 729 -12.13 15.27 -27.77
C LEU A 729 -12.79 15.51 -26.40
N ARG A 730 -14.10 15.24 -26.24
CA ARG A 730 -14.81 15.36 -24.95
C ARG A 730 -14.18 14.45 -23.89
N TYR A 731 -13.86 13.21 -24.24
CA TYR A 731 -13.20 12.27 -23.35
C TYR A 731 -11.82 12.75 -22.91
N ARG A 732 -10.96 13.13 -23.87
CA ARG A 732 -9.60 13.61 -23.59
C ARG A 732 -9.61 14.90 -22.75
N LEU A 733 -10.47 15.86 -23.12
CA LEU A 733 -10.61 17.12 -22.40
C LEU A 733 -11.10 16.89 -20.97
N ALA A 734 -12.12 16.05 -20.76
CA ALA A 734 -12.62 15.73 -19.43
C ALA A 734 -11.57 15.00 -18.57
N SER A 735 -10.86 14.02 -19.13
CA SER A 735 -9.79 13.28 -18.44
C SER A 735 -8.67 14.21 -17.97
N ASP A 736 -8.20 15.11 -18.84
CA ASP A 736 -7.13 16.05 -18.50
C ASP A 736 -7.60 17.12 -17.50
N LEU A 737 -8.85 17.56 -17.58
CA LEU A 737 -9.44 18.48 -16.60
C LEU A 737 -9.60 17.85 -15.21
N ILE A 738 -9.91 16.55 -15.13
CA ILE A 738 -9.96 15.80 -13.87
C ILE A 738 -8.58 15.80 -13.21
N ASP A 739 -7.53 15.43 -13.95
CA ASP A 739 -6.16 15.41 -13.45
C ASP A 739 -5.69 16.83 -13.06
N HIS A 740 -6.03 17.82 -13.88
CA HIS A 740 -5.71 19.22 -13.62
C HIS A 740 -6.35 19.75 -12.32
N TYR A 741 -7.67 19.58 -12.15
CA TYR A 741 -8.36 20.06 -10.94
C TYR A 741 -8.02 19.23 -9.69
N ALA A 742 -7.70 17.95 -9.84
CA ALA A 742 -7.16 17.15 -8.74
C ALA A 742 -5.80 17.70 -8.27
N LYS A 743 -4.89 18.00 -9.19
CA LYS A 743 -3.58 18.61 -8.91
C LYS A 743 -3.72 20.02 -8.30
N LEU A 744 -4.61 20.84 -8.84
CA LEU A 744 -4.86 22.19 -8.33
C LEU A 744 -5.52 22.16 -6.95
N GLY A 745 -6.44 21.21 -6.71
CA GLY A 745 -7.05 20.95 -5.42
C GLY A 745 -6.01 20.53 -4.37
N GLU A 746 -5.09 19.65 -4.74
CA GLU A 746 -3.96 19.26 -3.89
C GLU A 746 -3.02 20.44 -3.62
N GLN A 747 -2.72 21.26 -4.62
CA GLN A 747 -1.93 22.48 -4.43
C GLN A 747 -2.60 23.46 -3.45
N TYR A 748 -3.91 23.70 -3.58
CA TYR A 748 -4.65 24.54 -2.63
C TYR A 748 -4.74 23.93 -1.24
N ARG A 749 -4.83 22.60 -1.14
CA ARG A 749 -4.77 21.87 0.12
C ARG A 749 -3.41 22.07 0.81
N THR A 750 -2.31 21.95 0.07
CA THR A 750 -0.96 22.21 0.60
C THR A 750 -0.76 23.67 1.02
N ASN A 751 -1.42 24.61 0.34
CA ASN A 751 -1.38 26.04 0.67
C ASN A 751 -2.39 26.46 1.76
N LYS A 752 -3.06 25.51 2.44
CA LYS A 752 -4.10 25.76 3.47
C LYS A 752 -5.31 26.57 2.98
N GLN A 753 -5.60 26.55 1.69
CA GLN A 753 -6.76 27.21 1.08
C GLN A 753 -7.94 26.24 0.91
N SER A 754 -8.46 25.72 2.03
CA SER A 754 -9.41 24.60 2.06
C SER A 754 -10.72 24.82 1.27
N LYS A 755 -11.19 26.08 1.17
CA LYS A 755 -12.39 26.42 0.36
C LYS A 755 -12.14 26.25 -1.14
N LEU A 756 -10.99 26.72 -1.62
CA LEU A 756 -10.59 26.58 -3.03
C LEU A 756 -10.26 25.13 -3.37
N ALA A 757 -9.55 24.43 -2.47
CA ALA A 757 -9.25 23.01 -2.62
C ALA A 757 -10.54 22.19 -2.80
N ARG A 758 -11.54 22.42 -1.94
CA ARG A 758 -12.85 21.76 -2.03
C ARG A 758 -13.55 22.05 -3.36
N LYS A 759 -13.53 23.30 -3.82
CA LYS A 759 -14.13 23.69 -5.11
C LYS A 759 -13.47 22.97 -6.29
N MET A 760 -12.14 22.80 -6.27
CA MET A 760 -11.44 22.08 -7.34
C MET A 760 -11.72 20.58 -7.32
N PHE A 761 -11.74 19.94 -6.14
CA PHE A 761 -12.12 18.53 -6.05
C PHE A 761 -13.57 18.26 -6.45
N GLU A 762 -14.47 19.21 -6.19
CA GLU A 762 -15.86 19.13 -6.63
C GLU A 762 -15.97 19.22 -8.15
N LYS A 763 -15.22 20.12 -8.81
CA LYS A 763 -15.10 20.15 -10.27
C LYS A 763 -14.58 18.83 -10.85
N ALA A 764 -13.49 18.28 -10.29
CA ALA A 764 -12.94 17.00 -10.73
C ALA A 764 -13.95 15.85 -10.58
N ARG A 765 -14.67 15.79 -9.46
CA ARG A 765 -15.71 14.79 -9.23
C ARG A 765 -16.87 14.90 -10.22
N ASN A 766 -17.34 16.12 -10.50
CA ASN A 766 -18.45 16.33 -11.43
C ASN A 766 -18.04 15.94 -12.87
N LEU A 767 -16.77 16.15 -13.25
CA LEU A 767 -16.23 15.65 -14.53
C LEU A 767 -16.16 14.12 -14.59
N CYS A 768 -15.87 13.43 -13.48
CA CYS A 768 -15.94 11.97 -13.44
C CYS A 768 -17.37 11.46 -13.69
N VAL A 769 -18.38 12.15 -13.13
CA VAL A 769 -19.80 11.83 -13.37
C VAL A 769 -20.16 12.08 -14.83
N PHE A 770 -19.75 13.23 -15.38
CA PHE A 770 -19.95 13.57 -16.79
C PHE A 770 -19.35 12.50 -17.74
N LEU A 771 -18.14 11.99 -17.46
CA LEU A 771 -17.54 10.90 -18.22
C LEU A 771 -18.33 9.60 -18.14
N SER A 772 -18.86 9.26 -16.95
CA SER A 772 -19.66 8.04 -16.77
C SER A 772 -21.02 8.07 -17.46
N GLU A 773 -21.60 9.27 -17.66
CA GLU A 773 -22.93 9.44 -18.24
C GLU A 773 -22.90 9.64 -19.77
N ASN A 774 -21.78 10.15 -20.33
CA ASN A 774 -21.72 10.58 -21.73
C ASN A 774 -20.63 9.90 -22.58
N CYS A 775 -19.73 9.11 -21.98
CA CYS A 775 -18.61 8.48 -22.71
C CYS A 775 -18.56 6.94 -22.60
N PHE A 776 -19.51 6.31 -21.90
CA PHE A 776 -19.62 4.85 -21.75
C PHE A 776 -21.00 4.32 -22.12
#